data_AF-A0A8J5J1G9-F1
#
_entry.id   AF-A0A8J5J1G9-F1
#
_cell.length_a   1.000
_cell.length_b   1.000
_cell.length_c   1.000
_cell.angle_alpha   90.00
_cell.angle_beta   90.00
_cell.angle_gamma   90.00
#
_symmetry.space_group_name_H-M   'P 1'
#
loop_
_entity.id
_entity.type
_entity.pdbx_description
1 polymer ?
#
loop_
_entity_poly.entity_id
_entity_poly.type
_entity_poly.pdbx_seq_one_letter_code
_entity_poly.pdbx_strand_id
1 'polypeptide(L)'
;MKFAVLDTENNAWTSDDLQQKTCDRILAVGNSSSKSKISDTIIITHSMGNLILVGAIATGKCMLDSTTSTWVGIAGPMSGSMASDYFQASCADKTTAVVQKYVDAIGMCPIKDAIKSMATQSGNHSSPGLNQTYAAAQRVYQTNVDALACSESESGLFSIFQVKFWVMHRLVPFMSVENDGMVEFKSCAGGIAASQFGTSWQNRFYKTELNHYDTTFRAGEGISNKAKMPLNLQQQRHLRDEAPSDWPSLRFHFKVKRDSMDIYGHTGFSLFANPVVSADDTSVLYDVFAKFKEGTSVYNYTRVDGVAYVQTTETTSGTSTTQCLSPGMNDFPPINAIISSLSEARPASKANSSIKCNGSIFKVVVNALNFILCASGNGFNMYGHDMDITVSYREDRVNIVAPKSDDDCEAEEVSSSVSLIGRALLTGTKVPKEELRNLEAELSIWSDDDDDEDASCSCKSTPRPCIFIHGLGVKAETVKLEDSLPYWGKHIQDHAPCCSSIKFAHLNTVNYTWLNGTQQQQVCNRALAVSNSSTKRVIKDTIVVTHSMGSLMLAGAIAHGRCKLDPSSTWVSTAAPMIGSMAPDYAQKVCAGDTNLIAEKLAEFKDQCPVQQATKSLAYMNGSYSTPRLNKAYKIAQEVYRTNVSAVMCSESYSGILSSYQASFWILGEMIPHKSSKNDGTVEFDSCATGLDVSEFGDTYKSRFYRTKLNHYDMQFRGGDAFWNKAKMPVKWFECLL
;
A
#
# COMPACT_ATOMS: atom_id res chain seq x y z
N MET A 1 -39.70 -13.38 -3.18
CA MET A 1 -38.29 -13.71 -3.46
C MET A 1 -37.88 -14.92 -2.63
N LYS A 2 -37.26 -15.92 -3.25
CA LYS A 2 -36.75 -17.13 -2.59
C LYS A 2 -35.31 -17.34 -3.05
N PHE A 3 -34.45 -17.82 -2.16
CA PHE A 3 -33.05 -18.12 -2.48
C PHE A 3 -32.86 -19.63 -2.54
N ALA A 4 -32.20 -20.11 -3.60
CA ALA A 4 -31.82 -21.51 -3.72
C ALA A 4 -30.42 -21.70 -3.16
N VAL A 5 -30.26 -22.58 -2.17
CA VAL A 5 -28.96 -23.00 -1.64
C VAL A 5 -28.63 -24.36 -2.26
N LEU A 6 -27.51 -24.42 -2.98
CA LEU A 6 -27.02 -25.59 -3.70
C LEU A 6 -25.54 -25.79 -3.33
N ASP A 7 -25.07 -27.04 -3.31
CA ASP A 7 -23.65 -27.34 -3.10
C ASP A 7 -22.89 -27.12 -4.42
N THR A 8 -22.55 -25.86 -4.66
CA THR A 8 -21.76 -25.39 -5.81
C THR A 8 -20.26 -25.33 -5.51
N GLU A 9 -19.83 -25.94 -4.41
CA GLU A 9 -18.43 -25.99 -4.00
C GLU A 9 -17.83 -27.36 -4.37
N ASN A 10 -18.57 -28.44 -4.12
CA ASN A 10 -18.09 -29.81 -4.32
C ASN A 10 -18.59 -30.46 -5.63
N ASN A 11 -19.55 -29.84 -6.34
CA ASN A 11 -20.15 -30.42 -7.54
C ASN A 11 -19.87 -29.57 -8.77
N ALA A 12 -19.50 -30.22 -9.89
CA ALA A 12 -19.38 -29.57 -11.19
C ALA A 12 -20.73 -29.03 -11.68
N TRP A 13 -20.73 -27.92 -12.46
CA TRP A 13 -21.97 -27.40 -13.06
C TRP A 13 -22.59 -28.37 -14.09
N THR A 14 -21.79 -29.30 -14.59
CA THR A 14 -22.19 -30.39 -15.48
C THR A 14 -22.81 -31.59 -14.75
N SER A 15 -22.85 -31.58 -13.41
CA SER A 15 -23.45 -32.65 -12.62
C SER A 15 -24.95 -32.75 -12.85
N ASP A 16 -25.42 -33.95 -13.23
CA ASP A 16 -26.85 -34.21 -13.45
C ASP A 16 -27.68 -33.95 -12.19
N ASP A 17 -27.17 -34.34 -11.02
CA ASP A 17 -27.82 -34.14 -9.73
C ASP A 17 -27.94 -32.65 -9.38
N LEU A 18 -26.87 -31.87 -9.60
CA LEU A 18 -26.88 -30.43 -9.33
C LEU A 18 -27.85 -29.68 -10.25
N GLN A 19 -27.89 -30.06 -11.53
CA GLN A 19 -28.83 -29.51 -12.50
C GLN A 19 -30.29 -29.87 -12.17
N GLN A 20 -30.55 -31.12 -11.78
CA GLN A 20 -31.90 -31.56 -11.39
C GLN A 20 -32.37 -30.81 -10.13
N LYS A 21 -31.53 -30.74 -9.09
CA LYS A 21 -31.83 -29.98 -7.87
C LYS A 21 -32.12 -28.51 -8.17
N THR A 22 -31.38 -27.90 -9.10
CA THR A 22 -31.64 -26.52 -9.53
C THR A 22 -33.03 -26.39 -10.15
N CYS A 23 -33.40 -27.34 -11.01
CA CYS A 23 -34.73 -27.37 -11.61
C CYS A 23 -35.84 -27.46 -10.57
N ASP A 24 -35.75 -28.46 -9.68
CA ASP A 24 -36.75 -28.73 -8.66
C ASP A 24 -36.96 -27.54 -7.73
N ARG A 25 -35.87 -26.81 -7.41
CA ARG A 25 -35.93 -25.60 -6.58
C ARG A 25 -36.63 -24.44 -7.28
N ILE A 26 -36.43 -24.26 -8.58
CA ILE A 26 -37.11 -23.19 -9.35
C ILE A 26 -38.59 -23.52 -9.52
N LEU A 27 -38.91 -24.77 -9.87
CA LEU A 27 -40.29 -25.24 -10.03
C LEU A 27 -41.11 -25.08 -8.75
N ALA A 28 -40.49 -25.27 -7.58
CA ALA A 28 -41.13 -25.08 -6.28
C ALA A 28 -41.50 -23.62 -5.95
N VAL A 29 -41.04 -22.64 -6.75
CA VAL A 29 -41.35 -21.21 -6.56
C VAL A 29 -42.58 -20.78 -7.37
N GLY A 30 -42.78 -21.33 -8.56
CA GLY A 30 -43.86 -20.92 -9.47
C GLY A 30 -45.19 -21.61 -9.16
N ASN A 31 -46.27 -20.84 -9.06
CA ASN A 31 -47.62 -21.36 -8.74
C ASN A 31 -48.25 -22.18 -9.89
N SER A 32 -47.76 -22.02 -11.11
CA SER A 32 -48.26 -22.62 -12.35
C SER A 32 -47.26 -23.55 -13.06
N SER A 33 -46.06 -23.73 -12.47
CA SER A 33 -45.03 -24.63 -12.97
C SER A 33 -45.52 -26.08 -12.94
N SER A 34 -45.21 -26.88 -13.96
CA SER A 34 -45.63 -28.28 -14.02
C SER A 34 -44.55 -29.18 -14.62
N LYS A 35 -44.33 -30.34 -13.98
CA LYS A 35 -43.29 -31.31 -14.35
C LYS A 35 -41.91 -30.66 -14.40
N SER A 36 -41.33 -30.48 -15.60
CA SER A 36 -40.05 -29.82 -15.85
C SER A 36 -40.18 -28.40 -16.42
N LYS A 37 -41.41 -27.90 -16.62
CA LYS A 37 -41.68 -26.58 -17.22
C LYS A 37 -41.81 -25.49 -16.15
N ILE A 38 -40.90 -24.52 -16.19
CA ILE A 38 -40.88 -23.32 -15.34
C ILE A 38 -41.77 -22.26 -15.98
N SER A 39 -42.75 -21.75 -15.22
CA SER A 39 -43.71 -20.73 -15.68
C SER A 39 -43.95 -19.68 -14.58
N ASP A 40 -44.37 -18.48 -14.97
CA ASP A 40 -44.67 -17.35 -14.06
C ASP A 40 -43.57 -17.05 -13.02
N THR A 41 -42.29 -17.16 -13.41
CA THR A 41 -41.16 -17.04 -12.47
C THR A 41 -40.06 -16.12 -13.00
N ILE A 42 -39.59 -15.18 -12.15
CA ILE A 42 -38.36 -14.41 -12.41
C ILE A 42 -37.19 -15.16 -11.75
N ILE A 43 -36.21 -15.54 -12.55
CA ILE A 43 -35.03 -16.30 -12.15
C ILE A 43 -33.82 -15.40 -12.24
N ILE A 44 -33.06 -15.29 -11.15
CA ILE A 44 -31.82 -14.50 -11.12
C ILE A 44 -30.67 -15.45 -10.81
N THR A 45 -29.67 -15.49 -11.70
CA THR A 45 -28.49 -16.34 -11.54
C THR A 45 -27.22 -15.52 -11.57
N HIS A 46 -26.26 -15.88 -10.72
CA HIS A 46 -24.94 -15.26 -10.65
C HIS A 46 -23.85 -16.31 -10.88
N SER A 47 -22.78 -15.95 -11.58
CA SER A 47 -21.59 -16.79 -11.77
C SER A 47 -21.94 -18.21 -12.25
N MET A 48 -21.40 -19.25 -11.62
CA MET A 48 -21.68 -20.66 -11.91
C MET A 48 -23.17 -21.02 -11.93
N GLY A 49 -24.03 -20.26 -11.22
CA GLY A 49 -25.49 -20.47 -11.26
C GLY A 49 -26.08 -20.36 -12.66
N ASN A 50 -25.51 -19.50 -13.52
CA ASN A 50 -25.91 -19.40 -14.93
C ASN A 50 -25.61 -20.71 -15.67
N LEU A 51 -24.44 -21.31 -15.42
CA LEU A 51 -24.01 -22.56 -16.05
C LEU A 51 -24.86 -23.76 -15.61
N ILE A 52 -25.25 -23.80 -14.33
CA ILE A 52 -26.08 -24.89 -13.83
C ILE A 52 -27.47 -24.83 -14.46
N LEU A 53 -28.10 -23.64 -14.49
CA LEU A 53 -29.44 -23.47 -15.06
C LEU A 53 -29.44 -23.74 -16.57
N VAL A 54 -28.48 -23.17 -17.31
CA VAL A 54 -28.39 -23.39 -18.75
C VAL A 54 -28.12 -24.86 -19.07
N GLY A 55 -27.30 -25.54 -18.28
CA GLY A 55 -27.05 -26.97 -18.40
C GLY A 55 -28.29 -27.81 -18.14
N ALA A 56 -29.09 -27.45 -17.13
CA ALA A 56 -30.36 -28.12 -16.85
C ALA A 56 -31.37 -27.97 -18.01
N ILE A 57 -31.42 -26.80 -18.65
CA ILE A 57 -32.28 -26.59 -19.83
C ILE A 57 -31.72 -27.35 -21.05
N ALA A 58 -30.41 -27.25 -21.32
CA ALA A 58 -29.77 -27.90 -22.44
C ALA A 58 -29.85 -29.44 -22.39
N THR A 59 -29.88 -30.02 -21.18
CA THR A 59 -30.06 -31.47 -20.97
C THR A 59 -31.52 -31.90 -20.81
N GLY A 60 -32.47 -30.98 -20.96
CA GLY A 60 -33.91 -31.27 -20.89
C GLY A 60 -34.45 -31.54 -19.47
N LYS A 61 -33.66 -31.29 -18.43
CA LYS A 61 -34.12 -31.39 -17.03
C LYS A 61 -35.11 -30.26 -16.70
N CYS A 62 -34.91 -29.09 -17.28
CA CYS A 62 -35.84 -27.96 -17.24
C CYS A 62 -36.29 -27.51 -18.64
N MET A 63 -37.44 -26.86 -18.70
CA MET A 63 -37.87 -26.04 -19.84
C MET A 63 -38.34 -24.69 -19.31
N LEU A 64 -37.82 -23.59 -19.85
CA LEU A 64 -38.24 -22.25 -19.48
C LEU A 64 -39.39 -21.79 -20.38
N ASP A 65 -40.50 -21.37 -19.80
CA ASP A 65 -41.56 -20.67 -20.55
C ASP A 65 -41.19 -19.19 -20.69
N SER A 66 -40.57 -18.83 -21.81
CA SER A 66 -40.14 -17.46 -22.10
C SER A 66 -41.29 -16.46 -22.29
N THR A 67 -42.55 -16.90 -22.30
CA THR A 67 -43.71 -15.98 -22.38
C THR A 67 -44.18 -15.49 -21.02
N THR A 68 -43.92 -16.26 -19.96
CA THR A 68 -44.40 -15.98 -18.60
C THR A 68 -43.29 -15.86 -17.57
N SER A 69 -42.09 -16.33 -17.90
CA SER A 69 -40.92 -16.31 -17.02
C SER A 69 -39.85 -15.38 -17.58
N THR A 70 -39.00 -14.87 -16.68
CA THR A 70 -37.90 -13.98 -17.04
C THR A 70 -36.61 -14.51 -16.42
N TRP A 71 -35.55 -14.60 -17.21
CA TRP A 71 -34.23 -14.96 -16.72
C TRP A 71 -33.26 -13.78 -16.74
N VAL A 72 -32.77 -13.39 -15.56
CA VAL A 72 -31.70 -12.41 -15.37
C VAL A 72 -30.38 -13.13 -15.06
N GLY A 73 -29.43 -13.08 -15.98
CA GLY A 73 -28.07 -13.58 -15.80
C GLY A 73 -27.12 -12.49 -15.31
N ILE A 74 -26.22 -12.83 -14.40
CA ILE A 74 -25.21 -11.90 -13.87
C ILE A 74 -23.86 -12.62 -13.85
N ALA A 75 -22.83 -12.01 -14.45
CA ALA A 75 -21.43 -12.44 -14.36
C ALA A 75 -21.20 -13.95 -14.66
N GLY A 76 -21.97 -14.55 -15.57
CA GLY A 76 -21.97 -16.01 -15.78
C GLY A 76 -20.89 -16.48 -16.75
N PRO A 77 -19.96 -17.40 -16.40
CA PRO A 77 -18.85 -17.80 -17.28
C PRO A 77 -19.28 -18.75 -18.42
N MET A 78 -20.03 -18.28 -19.42
CA MET A 78 -20.60 -19.12 -20.49
C MET A 78 -19.57 -19.72 -21.45
N SER A 79 -18.32 -19.27 -21.39
CA SER A 79 -17.18 -19.89 -22.09
C SER A 79 -16.07 -20.31 -21.12
N GLY A 80 -16.41 -20.46 -19.84
CA GLY A 80 -15.46 -20.74 -18.75
C GLY A 80 -14.77 -19.51 -18.17
N SER A 81 -13.90 -19.75 -17.20
CA SER A 81 -13.22 -18.73 -16.40
C SER A 81 -11.72 -18.97 -16.44
N MET A 82 -10.97 -17.98 -16.92
CA MET A 82 -9.50 -18.03 -16.90
C MET A 82 -8.95 -18.10 -15.48
N ALA A 83 -9.69 -17.58 -14.49
CA ALA A 83 -9.33 -17.73 -13.08
C ALA A 83 -9.35 -19.20 -12.66
N SER A 84 -10.30 -20.01 -13.15
CA SER A 84 -10.30 -21.46 -12.92
C SER A 84 -9.04 -22.13 -13.48
N ASP A 85 -8.65 -21.82 -14.71
CA ASP A 85 -7.43 -22.37 -15.32
C ASP A 85 -6.18 -21.96 -14.53
N TYR A 86 -6.14 -20.71 -14.07
CA TYR A 86 -5.01 -20.17 -13.31
C TYR A 86 -4.86 -20.79 -11.91
N PHE A 87 -5.98 -21.02 -11.23
CA PHE A 87 -5.99 -21.72 -9.95
C PHE A 87 -5.53 -23.16 -10.11
N GLN A 88 -6.02 -23.87 -11.14
CA GLN A 88 -5.60 -25.24 -11.43
C GLN A 88 -4.10 -25.35 -11.72
N ALA A 89 -3.52 -24.39 -12.44
CA ALA A 89 -2.09 -24.35 -12.70
C ALA A 89 -1.28 -24.02 -11.43
N SER A 90 -1.76 -23.06 -10.62
CA SER A 90 -1.07 -22.62 -9.40
C SER A 90 -1.08 -23.68 -8.30
N CYS A 91 -2.19 -24.38 -8.09
CA CYS A 91 -2.27 -25.49 -7.13
C CYS A 91 -1.46 -26.74 -7.55
N ALA A 92 -0.86 -26.73 -8.74
CA ALA A 92 0.02 -27.79 -9.24
C ALA A 92 1.50 -27.36 -9.27
N ASP A 93 1.86 -26.28 -8.57
CA ASP A 93 3.20 -25.69 -8.49
C ASP A 93 3.76 -25.24 -9.86
N LYS A 94 2.89 -24.92 -10.82
CA LYS A 94 3.30 -24.55 -12.19
C LYS A 94 3.36 -23.04 -12.43
N THR A 95 3.24 -22.23 -11.37
CA THR A 95 3.33 -20.76 -11.39
C THR A 95 4.44 -20.27 -10.46
N THR A 96 4.59 -18.95 -10.26
CA THR A 96 5.69 -18.40 -9.42
C THR A 96 5.41 -18.59 -7.93
N ALA A 97 6.46 -18.62 -7.09
CA ALA A 97 6.31 -18.79 -5.64
C ALA A 97 5.48 -17.69 -4.95
N VAL A 98 5.43 -16.48 -5.54
CA VAL A 98 4.60 -15.35 -5.05
C VAL A 98 3.13 -15.57 -5.42
N VAL A 99 2.89 -16.05 -6.64
CA VAL A 99 1.55 -16.38 -7.15
C VAL A 99 0.96 -17.57 -6.43
N GLN A 100 1.76 -18.61 -6.23
CA GLN A 100 1.36 -19.78 -5.46
C GLN A 100 0.94 -19.39 -4.05
N LYS A 101 1.79 -18.61 -3.38
CA LYS A 101 1.47 -18.00 -2.07
C LYS A 101 0.25 -17.09 -2.08
N TYR A 102 -0.23 -16.60 -3.23
CA TYR A 102 -1.45 -15.81 -3.39
C TYR A 102 -2.69 -16.67 -3.72
N VAL A 103 -2.54 -17.75 -4.49
CA VAL A 103 -3.65 -18.67 -4.81
C VAL A 103 -3.98 -19.60 -3.63
N ASP A 104 -2.96 -20.05 -2.90
CA ASP A 104 -3.12 -20.75 -1.61
C ASP A 104 -3.84 -19.85 -0.58
N ALA A 105 -3.56 -18.57 -0.72
CA ALA A 105 -3.87 -17.46 0.15
C ALA A 105 -5.35 -17.09 0.18
N ILE A 106 -5.94 -17.02 -1.02
CA ILE A 106 -7.38 -16.85 -1.24
C ILE A 106 -8.15 -18.17 -1.12
N GLY A 107 -7.48 -19.28 -0.77
CA GLY A 107 -8.11 -20.56 -0.44
C GLY A 107 -8.59 -21.38 -1.64
N MET A 108 -7.96 -21.22 -2.81
CA MET A 108 -8.36 -21.94 -4.03
C MET A 108 -7.74 -23.33 -4.15
N CYS A 109 -6.73 -23.64 -3.32
CA CYS A 109 -6.07 -24.94 -3.25
C CYS A 109 -6.50 -25.74 -1.98
N PRO A 110 -6.77 -27.06 -2.07
CA PRO A 110 -6.79 -27.87 -3.29
C PRO A 110 -8.01 -27.55 -4.17
N ILE A 111 -7.80 -27.59 -5.48
CA ILE A 111 -8.83 -27.19 -6.44
C ILE A 111 -10.02 -28.17 -6.42
N LYS A 112 -11.22 -27.64 -6.20
CA LYS A 112 -12.47 -28.40 -6.12
C LYS A 112 -13.13 -28.59 -7.48
N ASP A 113 -14.02 -29.57 -7.58
CA ASP A 113 -14.62 -29.99 -8.86
C ASP A 113 -15.51 -28.90 -9.49
N ALA A 114 -16.14 -28.06 -8.67
CA ALA A 114 -16.86 -26.89 -9.15
C ALA A 114 -15.94 -25.96 -9.97
N ILE A 115 -14.79 -25.60 -9.40
CA ILE A 115 -13.82 -24.72 -10.07
C ILE A 115 -13.25 -25.43 -11.31
N LYS A 116 -12.81 -26.68 -11.20
CA LYS A 116 -12.30 -27.46 -12.36
C LYS A 116 -13.29 -27.47 -13.53
N SER A 117 -14.58 -27.61 -13.23
CA SER A 117 -15.63 -27.65 -14.26
C SER A 117 -15.83 -26.31 -14.99
N MET A 118 -15.33 -25.21 -14.44
CA MET A 118 -15.36 -23.88 -15.04
C MET A 118 -14.11 -23.54 -15.86
N ALA A 119 -13.24 -24.52 -16.15
CA ALA A 119 -12.07 -24.31 -17.00
C ALA A 119 -12.46 -23.64 -18.33
N THR A 120 -11.60 -22.76 -18.83
CA THR A 120 -11.87 -21.96 -20.04
C THR A 120 -12.08 -22.88 -21.23
N GLN A 121 -13.11 -22.61 -22.03
CA GLN A 121 -13.39 -23.38 -23.24
C GLN A 121 -12.17 -23.34 -24.18
N SER A 122 -11.70 -24.52 -24.59
CA SER A 122 -10.44 -24.71 -25.35
C SER A 122 -9.16 -24.27 -24.62
N GLY A 123 -9.22 -24.02 -23.30
CA GLY A 123 -8.08 -23.74 -22.45
C GLY A 123 -7.31 -24.98 -22.01
N ASN A 124 -6.19 -24.77 -21.32
CA ASN A 124 -5.22 -25.82 -20.94
C ASN A 124 -5.79 -26.87 -19.98
N HIS A 125 -6.86 -26.52 -19.24
CA HIS A 125 -7.50 -27.39 -18.26
C HIS A 125 -8.89 -27.89 -18.71
N SER A 126 -9.31 -27.58 -19.94
CA SER A 126 -10.59 -28.05 -20.49
C SER A 126 -10.46 -29.41 -21.19
N SER A 127 -11.61 -30.08 -21.37
CA SER A 127 -11.73 -31.34 -22.11
C SER A 127 -12.66 -31.18 -23.32
N PRO A 128 -12.55 -32.07 -24.35
CA PRO A 128 -13.48 -32.05 -25.47
C PRO A 128 -14.95 -32.15 -25.06
N GLY A 129 -15.27 -32.94 -24.03
CA GLY A 129 -16.62 -33.06 -23.49
C GLY A 129 -17.11 -31.77 -22.83
N LEU A 130 -16.26 -31.09 -22.06
CA LEU A 130 -16.60 -29.80 -21.46
C LEU A 130 -16.82 -28.72 -22.53
N ASN A 131 -15.98 -28.70 -23.57
CA ASN A 131 -16.14 -27.78 -24.70
C ASN A 131 -17.46 -27.97 -25.46
N GLN A 132 -17.89 -29.21 -25.67
CA GLN A 132 -19.20 -29.53 -26.26
C GLN A 132 -20.35 -29.07 -25.36
N THR A 133 -20.20 -29.22 -24.04
CA THR A 133 -21.20 -28.80 -23.07
C THR A 133 -21.36 -27.27 -23.06
N TYR A 134 -20.27 -26.50 -23.10
CA TYR A 134 -20.33 -25.04 -23.26
C TYR A 134 -21.03 -24.63 -24.57
N ALA A 135 -20.72 -25.29 -25.68
CA ALA A 135 -21.37 -24.98 -26.96
C ALA A 135 -22.88 -25.24 -26.95
N ALA A 136 -23.34 -26.29 -26.23
CA ALA A 136 -24.76 -26.55 -26.04
C ALA A 136 -25.41 -25.49 -25.11
N ALA A 137 -24.74 -25.16 -24.01
CA ALA A 137 -25.15 -24.14 -23.07
C ALA A 137 -25.33 -22.77 -23.74
N GLN A 138 -24.34 -22.28 -24.49
CA GLN A 138 -24.39 -20.97 -25.16
C GLN A 138 -25.60 -20.81 -26.10
N ARG A 139 -25.96 -21.86 -26.87
CA ARG A 139 -27.15 -21.81 -27.76
C ARG A 139 -28.45 -21.64 -26.98
N VAL A 140 -28.56 -22.31 -25.84
CA VAL A 140 -29.71 -22.19 -24.95
C VAL A 140 -29.71 -20.84 -24.26
N TYR A 141 -28.56 -20.39 -23.75
CA TYR A 141 -28.39 -19.10 -23.10
C TYR A 141 -28.87 -17.94 -23.98
N GLN A 142 -28.38 -17.88 -25.22
CA GLN A 142 -28.70 -16.80 -26.18
C GLN A 142 -30.19 -16.69 -26.52
N THR A 143 -30.96 -17.77 -26.39
CA THR A 143 -32.38 -17.81 -26.72
C THR A 143 -33.30 -17.66 -25.51
N ASN A 144 -32.78 -17.83 -24.30
CA ASN A 144 -33.58 -17.89 -23.06
C ASN A 144 -33.21 -16.81 -22.04
N VAL A 145 -32.03 -16.20 -22.09
CA VAL A 145 -31.67 -15.11 -21.17
C VAL A 145 -32.41 -13.84 -21.57
N ASP A 146 -33.14 -13.26 -20.61
CA ASP A 146 -33.86 -12.03 -20.84
C ASP A 146 -32.98 -10.83 -20.54
N ALA A 147 -32.40 -10.73 -19.35
CA ALA A 147 -31.55 -9.62 -18.98
C ALA A 147 -30.17 -10.13 -18.57
N LEU A 148 -29.13 -9.35 -18.83
CA LEU A 148 -27.76 -9.75 -18.56
C LEU A 148 -26.96 -8.57 -18.03
N ALA A 149 -26.30 -8.76 -16.90
CA ALA A 149 -25.27 -7.86 -16.40
C ALA A 149 -23.90 -8.53 -16.52
N CYS A 150 -23.02 -7.92 -17.33
CA CYS A 150 -21.64 -8.35 -17.50
C CYS A 150 -20.72 -7.17 -17.20
N SER A 151 -19.67 -7.40 -16.41
CA SER A 151 -18.71 -6.34 -16.12
C SER A 151 -17.62 -6.27 -17.15
N GLU A 152 -17.11 -5.06 -17.34
CA GLU A 152 -15.86 -4.78 -18.05
C GLU A 152 -14.72 -4.37 -17.13
N SER A 153 -14.97 -4.29 -15.82
CA SER A 153 -13.96 -3.89 -14.83
C SER A 153 -14.03 -4.71 -13.54
N GLU A 154 -12.86 -4.89 -12.93
CA GLU A 154 -12.60 -5.39 -11.58
C GLU A 154 -12.65 -4.28 -10.51
N SER A 155 -12.84 -3.02 -10.92
CA SER A 155 -13.23 -1.94 -10.01
C SER A 155 -14.67 -2.19 -9.53
N GLY A 156 -14.97 -1.79 -8.30
CA GLY A 156 -16.28 -2.07 -7.70
C GLY A 156 -16.64 -1.09 -6.61
N LEU A 157 -17.64 -1.42 -5.81
CA LEU A 157 -18.02 -0.63 -4.66
C LEU A 157 -16.86 -0.65 -3.65
N PHE A 158 -16.58 0.48 -2.98
CA PHE A 158 -15.57 0.55 -1.91
C PHE A 158 -15.86 -0.50 -0.85
N SER A 159 -15.19 -1.65 -0.97
CA SER A 159 -15.45 -2.82 -0.16
C SER A 159 -14.17 -3.62 0.02
N ILE A 160 -14.10 -4.32 1.14
CA ILE A 160 -13.01 -5.21 1.52
C ILE A 160 -12.72 -6.36 0.53
N PHE A 161 -13.54 -6.51 -0.52
CA PHE A 161 -13.38 -7.47 -1.61
C PHE A 161 -12.75 -6.86 -2.88
N GLN A 162 -12.80 -5.54 -3.07
CA GLN A 162 -12.22 -4.85 -4.23
C GLN A 162 -10.75 -5.21 -4.43
N VAL A 163 -9.96 -5.19 -3.36
CA VAL A 163 -8.52 -5.53 -3.40
C VAL A 163 -8.29 -6.97 -3.87
N LYS A 164 -9.18 -7.91 -3.57
CA LYS A 164 -9.02 -9.31 -4.00
C LYS A 164 -9.25 -9.49 -5.49
N PHE A 165 -10.34 -8.94 -6.01
CA PHE A 165 -10.65 -9.04 -7.44
C PHE A 165 -9.67 -8.23 -8.29
N TRP A 166 -9.13 -7.15 -7.73
CA TRP A 166 -8.00 -6.41 -8.28
C TRP A 166 -6.71 -7.23 -8.40
N VAL A 167 -6.31 -7.96 -7.35
CA VAL A 167 -5.13 -8.85 -7.46
C VAL A 167 -5.41 -10.01 -8.42
N MET A 168 -6.63 -10.56 -8.42
CA MET A 168 -7.04 -11.63 -9.35
C MET A 168 -6.97 -11.21 -10.82
N HIS A 169 -7.48 -10.02 -11.16
CA HIS A 169 -7.39 -9.43 -12.50
C HIS A 169 -5.94 -9.41 -13.03
N ARG A 170 -4.98 -9.11 -12.14
CA ARG A 170 -3.56 -8.92 -12.50
C ARG A 170 -2.76 -10.21 -12.59
N LEU A 171 -3.18 -11.22 -11.83
CA LEU A 171 -2.46 -12.49 -11.75
C LEU A 171 -2.95 -13.48 -12.80
N VAL A 172 -4.26 -13.54 -13.01
CA VAL A 172 -4.85 -14.44 -14.01
C VAL A 172 -4.55 -13.90 -15.41
N PRO A 173 -4.02 -14.73 -16.32
CA PRO A 173 -3.67 -14.30 -17.67
C PRO A 173 -4.94 -14.23 -18.54
N PHE A 174 -5.86 -13.33 -18.22
CA PHE A 174 -7.07 -13.09 -19.02
C PHE A 174 -6.68 -12.73 -20.47
N MET A 175 -7.50 -13.15 -21.42
CA MET A 175 -7.32 -12.84 -22.85
C MET A 175 -7.79 -11.42 -23.18
N SER A 176 -8.54 -10.77 -22.29
CA SER A 176 -9.02 -9.39 -22.42
C SER A 176 -8.99 -8.63 -21.10
N VAL A 177 -8.75 -7.32 -21.19
CA VAL A 177 -8.87 -6.37 -20.07
C VAL A 177 -10.32 -6.21 -19.60
N GLU A 178 -11.31 -6.48 -20.46
CA GLU A 178 -12.72 -6.46 -20.07
C GLU A 178 -13.07 -7.72 -19.27
N ASN A 179 -12.93 -7.66 -17.96
CA ASN A 179 -13.26 -8.76 -17.07
C ASN A 179 -13.67 -8.24 -15.69
N ASP A 180 -14.37 -9.07 -14.92
CA ASP A 180 -14.81 -8.73 -13.57
C ASP A 180 -13.84 -9.21 -12.46
N GLY A 181 -12.61 -9.58 -12.82
CA GLY A 181 -11.63 -10.21 -11.94
C GLY A 181 -11.74 -11.74 -11.85
N MET A 182 -12.78 -12.36 -12.44
CA MET A 182 -12.95 -13.82 -12.50
C MET A 182 -13.40 -14.33 -13.88
N VAL A 183 -14.26 -13.57 -14.54
CA VAL A 183 -14.94 -13.91 -15.78
C VAL A 183 -14.75 -12.77 -16.77
N GLU A 184 -14.30 -13.12 -17.97
CA GLU A 184 -14.17 -12.15 -19.05
C GLU A 184 -15.54 -11.72 -19.54
N PHE A 185 -15.68 -10.45 -19.95
CA PHE A 185 -16.90 -9.91 -20.53
C PHE A 185 -17.42 -10.78 -21.68
N LYS A 186 -16.52 -11.27 -22.55
CA LYS A 186 -16.87 -12.17 -23.66
C LYS A 186 -17.41 -13.52 -23.19
N SER A 187 -16.83 -14.08 -22.13
CA SER A 187 -17.33 -15.30 -21.51
C SER A 187 -18.69 -15.04 -20.88
N CYS A 188 -18.88 -13.90 -20.21
CA CYS A 188 -20.16 -13.48 -19.65
C CYS A 188 -21.26 -13.29 -20.71
N ALA A 189 -20.93 -12.67 -21.83
CA ALA A 189 -21.86 -12.41 -22.92
C ALA A 189 -22.37 -13.69 -23.60
N GLY A 190 -21.65 -14.81 -23.48
CA GLY A 190 -22.10 -16.12 -23.96
C GLY A 190 -22.46 -16.17 -25.45
N GLY A 191 -21.86 -15.29 -26.26
CA GLY A 191 -22.10 -15.14 -27.70
C GLY A 191 -23.15 -14.09 -28.09
N ILE A 192 -23.74 -13.36 -27.14
CA ILE A 192 -24.50 -12.13 -27.42
C ILE A 192 -23.52 -11.03 -27.86
N ALA A 193 -23.85 -10.30 -28.92
CA ALA A 193 -22.96 -9.27 -29.45
C ALA A 193 -22.80 -8.10 -28.47
N ALA A 194 -21.55 -7.65 -28.26
CA ALA A 194 -21.23 -6.54 -27.36
C ALA A 194 -22.01 -5.25 -27.67
N SER A 195 -22.36 -5.02 -28.94
CA SER A 195 -23.17 -3.87 -29.39
C SER A 195 -24.61 -3.86 -28.85
N GLN A 196 -25.10 -4.99 -28.31
CA GLN A 196 -26.41 -5.07 -27.68
C GLN A 196 -26.39 -4.61 -26.21
N PHE A 197 -25.20 -4.42 -25.62
CA PHE A 197 -25.04 -3.96 -24.25
C PHE A 197 -24.95 -2.44 -24.18
N GLY A 198 -25.70 -1.84 -23.25
CA GLY A 198 -25.60 -0.42 -22.91
C GLY A 198 -24.96 -0.23 -21.53
N THR A 199 -24.48 0.98 -21.26
CA THR A 199 -23.81 1.35 -20.00
C THR A 199 -24.74 2.02 -18.99
N SER A 200 -26.04 2.11 -19.29
CA SER A 200 -27.06 2.55 -18.34
C SER A 200 -27.67 1.35 -17.64
N TRP A 201 -27.90 1.47 -16.33
CA TRP A 201 -28.60 0.46 -15.51
C TRP A 201 -30.03 0.15 -16.00
N GLN A 202 -30.59 1.01 -16.86
CA GLN A 202 -31.89 0.79 -17.51
C GLN A 202 -31.83 -0.17 -18.70
N ASN A 203 -30.62 -0.49 -19.21
CA ASN A 203 -30.46 -1.40 -20.33
C ASN A 203 -30.68 -2.85 -19.90
N ARG A 204 -31.48 -3.60 -20.67
CA ARG A 204 -31.72 -5.03 -20.47
C ARG A 204 -30.43 -5.87 -20.53
N PHE A 205 -29.52 -5.49 -21.42
CA PHE A 205 -28.14 -5.96 -21.43
C PHE A 205 -27.25 -4.82 -20.95
N TYR A 206 -26.76 -4.96 -19.73
CA TYR A 206 -26.05 -3.92 -18.99
C TYR A 206 -24.56 -4.27 -18.91
N LYS A 207 -23.73 -3.38 -19.44
CA LYS A 207 -22.28 -3.38 -19.26
C LYS A 207 -21.96 -2.55 -18.02
N THR A 208 -21.43 -3.19 -16.99
CA THR A 208 -21.16 -2.58 -15.68
C THR A 208 -19.65 -2.46 -15.42
N GLU A 209 -19.28 -1.62 -14.45
CA GLU A 209 -17.91 -1.49 -13.92
C GLU A 209 -17.90 -2.00 -12.47
N LEU A 210 -18.32 -3.26 -12.27
CA LEU A 210 -18.39 -3.90 -10.95
C LEU A 210 -17.57 -5.19 -10.96
N ASN A 211 -16.72 -5.38 -9.97
CA ASN A 211 -16.04 -6.66 -9.79
C ASN A 211 -17.03 -7.82 -9.59
N HIS A 212 -16.55 -9.03 -9.82
CA HIS A 212 -17.35 -10.25 -9.82
C HIS A 212 -18.20 -10.41 -8.56
N TYR A 213 -17.71 -9.93 -7.42
CA TYR A 213 -18.41 -10.00 -6.13
C TYR A 213 -19.45 -8.89 -5.95
N ASP A 214 -19.14 -7.66 -6.35
CA ASP A 214 -20.05 -6.51 -6.22
C ASP A 214 -21.21 -6.55 -7.22
N THR A 215 -21.11 -7.39 -8.27
CA THR A 215 -22.29 -7.76 -9.08
C THR A 215 -23.33 -8.55 -8.29
N THR A 216 -22.95 -9.15 -7.15
CA THR A 216 -23.92 -9.66 -6.18
C THR A 216 -24.42 -8.48 -5.35
N PHE A 217 -25.74 -8.26 -5.31
CA PHE A 217 -26.42 -7.12 -4.66
C PHE A 217 -26.21 -6.98 -3.12
N ARG A 218 -25.10 -7.50 -2.59
CA ARG A 218 -24.75 -7.60 -1.16
C ARG A 218 -24.28 -6.27 -0.56
N ALA A 219 -23.60 -5.43 -1.32
CA ALA A 219 -22.99 -4.19 -0.82
C ALA A 219 -23.88 -2.94 -0.95
N GLY A 220 -25.14 -3.11 -1.36
CA GLY A 220 -26.07 -1.99 -1.56
C GLY A 220 -25.75 -1.16 -2.81
N GLU A 221 -26.30 0.05 -2.88
CA GLU A 221 -25.96 1.02 -3.93
C GLU A 221 -24.73 1.83 -3.50
N GLY A 222 -23.74 1.95 -4.38
CA GLY A 222 -22.66 2.92 -4.21
C GLY A 222 -23.17 4.34 -4.38
N ILE A 223 -22.60 5.28 -3.63
CA ILE A 223 -22.73 6.70 -3.99
C ILE A 223 -22.05 6.87 -5.34
N SER A 224 -22.83 7.02 -6.40
CA SER A 224 -22.33 7.17 -7.76
C SER A 224 -21.34 8.35 -7.84
N ASN A 225 -20.09 8.04 -8.21
CA ASN A 225 -19.03 8.99 -8.53
C ASN A 225 -19.34 9.88 -9.74
N LYS A 226 -20.50 9.76 -10.41
CA LYS A 226 -20.88 10.66 -11.51
C LYS A 226 -21.47 12.01 -11.05
N ALA A 227 -21.80 12.19 -9.77
CA ALA A 227 -22.39 13.43 -9.27
C ALA A 227 -21.38 14.42 -8.63
N LYS A 228 -20.08 14.10 -8.62
CA LYS A 228 -19.02 15.04 -8.22
C LYS A 228 -17.80 14.88 -9.11
N MET A 229 -17.89 15.31 -10.37
CA MET A 229 -16.74 15.98 -10.96
C MET A 229 -16.60 17.31 -10.18
N PRO A 230 -15.56 17.52 -9.36
CA PRO A 230 -15.32 18.86 -8.82
C PRO A 230 -15.18 19.80 -10.03
N LEU A 231 -15.77 21.00 -9.98
CA LEU A 231 -15.67 22.00 -11.06
C LEU A 231 -14.23 22.16 -11.59
N ASN A 232 -13.22 21.95 -10.73
CA ASN A 232 -11.81 21.98 -11.06
C ASN A 232 -11.37 20.94 -12.12
N LEU A 233 -11.92 19.72 -12.14
CA LEU A 233 -11.52 18.66 -13.08
C LEU A 233 -12.06 18.91 -14.50
N GLN A 234 -13.24 19.54 -14.63
CA GLN A 234 -13.74 20.00 -15.93
C GLN A 234 -12.94 21.21 -16.44
N GLN A 235 -12.54 22.11 -15.54
CA GLN A 235 -11.67 23.24 -15.87
C GLN A 235 -10.28 22.75 -16.31
N GLN A 236 -9.72 21.73 -15.64
CA GLN A 236 -8.45 21.07 -16.00
C GLN A 236 -8.50 20.34 -17.35
N ARG A 237 -9.58 19.61 -17.66
CA ARG A 237 -9.75 19.00 -19.00
C ARG A 237 -9.84 20.04 -20.10
N HIS A 238 -10.45 21.20 -19.83
CA HIS A 238 -10.44 22.34 -20.76
C HIS A 238 -9.04 22.90 -21.03
N LEU A 239 -8.10 22.82 -20.07
CA LEU A 239 -6.71 23.29 -20.27
C LEU A 239 -5.91 22.45 -21.29
N ARG A 240 -6.36 21.23 -21.61
CA ARG A 240 -5.67 20.32 -22.52
C ARG A 240 -6.04 20.54 -24.00
N ASP A 241 -7.20 21.13 -24.25
CA ASP A 241 -7.76 21.32 -25.59
C ASP A 241 -7.32 22.65 -26.24
N GLU A 242 -6.54 23.48 -25.54
CA GLU A 242 -5.97 24.72 -26.07
C GLU A 242 -4.49 24.53 -26.50
N ALA A 243 -4.04 25.38 -27.42
CA ALA A 243 -2.76 25.27 -28.12
C ALA A 243 -1.56 25.05 -27.17
N PRO A 244 -0.48 24.37 -27.62
CA PRO A 244 0.71 24.14 -26.79
C PRO A 244 1.23 25.46 -26.22
N SER A 245 1.19 25.59 -24.88
CA SER A 245 1.70 26.76 -24.16
C SER A 245 3.14 27.08 -24.55
N ASP A 246 3.51 28.36 -24.61
CA ASP A 246 4.89 28.81 -24.83
C ASP A 246 5.85 28.48 -23.66
N TRP A 247 5.31 27.91 -22.56
CA TRP A 247 6.12 27.53 -21.42
C TRP A 247 7.03 26.33 -21.74
N PRO A 248 8.31 26.38 -21.33
CA PRO A 248 9.25 25.29 -21.59
C PRO A 248 8.92 24.06 -20.74
N SER A 249 9.26 22.87 -21.25
CA SER A 249 9.35 21.69 -20.40
C SER A 249 10.52 21.85 -19.43
N LEU A 250 10.38 21.27 -18.25
CA LEU A 250 11.41 21.33 -17.21
C LEU A 250 12.04 19.95 -17.05
N ARG A 251 13.37 19.92 -16.91
CA ARG A 251 14.08 18.75 -16.39
C ARG A 251 14.57 19.08 -14.99
N PHE A 252 14.09 18.32 -14.02
CA PHE A 252 14.57 18.36 -12.64
C PHE A 252 15.65 17.30 -12.46
N HIS A 253 16.84 17.69 -12.02
CA HIS A 253 17.88 16.78 -11.61
C HIS A 253 18.10 16.90 -10.11
N PHE A 254 17.81 15.82 -9.38
CA PHE A 254 18.03 15.75 -7.95
C PHE A 254 19.39 15.12 -7.67
N LYS A 255 20.12 15.73 -6.76
CA LYS A 255 21.36 15.21 -6.18
C LYS A 255 21.18 15.14 -4.66
N VAL A 256 20.92 13.95 -4.18
CA VAL A 256 20.78 13.64 -2.76
C VAL A 256 22.17 13.59 -2.13
N LYS A 257 22.33 14.26 -0.99
CA LYS A 257 23.61 14.33 -0.25
C LYS A 257 23.72 13.22 0.81
N ARG A 258 22.58 12.68 1.25
CA ARG A 258 22.48 11.57 2.21
C ARG A 258 22.07 10.30 1.48
N ASP A 259 22.87 9.25 1.58
CA ASP A 259 22.61 7.94 0.99
C ASP A 259 21.44 7.20 1.65
N SER A 260 21.13 7.49 2.92
CA SER A 260 19.89 7.05 3.56
C SER A 260 18.62 7.55 2.86
N MET A 261 18.69 8.61 2.05
CA MET A 261 17.56 9.14 1.30
C MET A 261 17.54 8.67 -0.17
N ASP A 262 18.25 7.57 -0.49
CA ASP A 262 18.25 7.01 -1.84
C ASP A 262 16.85 6.56 -2.29
N ILE A 263 16.56 6.75 -3.57
CA ILE A 263 15.36 6.20 -4.20
C ILE A 263 15.79 5.03 -5.07
N TYR A 264 15.40 3.82 -4.71
CA TYR A 264 15.76 2.59 -5.43
C TYR A 264 17.29 2.40 -5.61
N GLY A 265 18.08 2.83 -4.63
CA GLY A 265 19.55 2.79 -4.67
C GLY A 265 20.20 3.99 -5.37
N HIS A 266 19.42 4.97 -5.85
CA HIS A 266 19.92 6.13 -6.58
C HIS A 266 19.93 7.39 -5.73
N THR A 267 21.11 7.99 -5.54
CA THR A 267 21.30 9.32 -4.93
C THR A 267 21.34 10.45 -5.96
N GLY A 268 21.30 10.14 -7.25
CA GLY A 268 21.24 11.12 -8.34
C GLY A 268 20.30 10.65 -9.44
N PHE A 269 19.26 11.43 -9.73
CA PHE A 269 18.25 11.04 -10.72
C PHE A 269 17.61 12.26 -11.40
N SER A 270 16.92 12.05 -12.52
CA SER A 270 16.26 13.11 -13.29
C SER A 270 14.79 12.79 -13.53
N LEU A 271 13.97 13.84 -13.56
CA LEU A 271 12.56 13.82 -13.88
C LEU A 271 12.29 14.85 -14.96
N PHE A 272 11.27 14.59 -15.75
CA PHE A 272 10.81 15.48 -16.81
C PHE A 272 9.40 15.96 -16.45
N ALA A 273 9.13 17.23 -16.67
CA ALA A 273 7.86 17.85 -16.35
C ALA A 273 7.39 18.74 -17.50
N ASN A 274 6.15 18.55 -17.95
CA ASN A 274 5.54 19.34 -19.01
C ASN A 274 4.45 20.25 -18.43
N PRO A 275 4.41 21.54 -18.81
CA PRO A 275 3.41 22.46 -18.29
C PRO A 275 2.03 22.26 -18.95
N VAL A 276 0.99 22.29 -18.12
CA VAL A 276 -0.42 22.43 -18.45
C VAL A 276 -0.87 23.76 -17.87
N VAL A 277 -0.94 24.80 -18.71
CA VAL A 277 -1.14 26.20 -18.31
C VAL A 277 -2.58 26.62 -18.58
N SER A 278 -3.15 27.49 -17.74
CA SER A 278 -4.45 28.10 -18.03
C SER A 278 -4.44 29.06 -19.21
N ALA A 279 -5.59 29.22 -19.87
CA ALA A 279 -5.79 30.10 -21.02
C ALA A 279 -5.29 31.55 -20.80
N ASP A 280 -5.33 32.02 -19.56
CA ASP A 280 -4.94 33.36 -19.13
C ASP A 280 -3.50 33.43 -18.58
N ASP A 281 -2.72 32.34 -18.67
CA ASP A 281 -1.35 32.22 -18.14
C ASP A 281 -1.22 32.44 -16.62
N THR A 282 -2.31 32.39 -15.85
CA THR A 282 -2.29 32.71 -14.40
C THR A 282 -2.12 31.48 -13.50
N SER A 283 -2.34 30.27 -14.01
CA SER A 283 -2.21 29.03 -13.25
C SER A 283 -1.53 27.92 -14.07
N VAL A 284 -0.83 27.04 -13.38
CA VAL A 284 -0.12 25.92 -14.01
C VAL A 284 -0.22 24.65 -13.19
N LEU A 285 -0.27 23.52 -13.90
CA LEU A 285 -0.05 22.18 -13.37
C LEU A 285 1.02 21.51 -14.24
N TYR A 286 1.92 20.73 -13.66
CA TYR A 286 2.91 19.98 -14.42
C TYR A 286 2.59 18.49 -14.44
N ASP A 287 2.54 17.94 -15.64
CA ASP A 287 2.58 16.49 -15.87
C ASP A 287 4.04 16.03 -15.71
N VAL A 288 4.27 14.95 -14.98
CA VAL A 288 5.62 14.53 -14.55
C VAL A 288 5.90 13.10 -14.99
N PHE A 289 7.15 12.84 -15.40
CA PHE A 289 7.64 11.50 -15.69
C PHE A 289 9.03 11.26 -15.11
N ALA A 290 9.24 10.09 -14.54
CA ALA A 290 10.54 9.61 -14.14
C ALA A 290 10.66 8.11 -14.25
N LYS A 291 11.91 7.63 -14.34
CA LYS A 291 12.22 6.22 -14.53
C LYS A 291 13.35 5.79 -13.61
N PHE A 292 13.13 4.71 -12.88
CA PHE A 292 14.10 4.11 -11.96
C PHE A 292 14.29 2.64 -12.32
N LYS A 293 15.45 2.10 -11.98
CA LYS A 293 15.77 0.68 -12.14
C LYS A 293 16.33 0.15 -10.83
N GLU A 294 15.80 -0.96 -10.35
CA GLU A 294 16.28 -1.68 -9.17
C GLU A 294 16.34 -3.17 -9.51
N GLY A 295 17.53 -3.78 -9.46
CA GLY A 295 17.68 -5.19 -9.82
C GLY A 295 17.17 -5.49 -11.24
N THR A 296 16.17 -6.39 -11.33
CA THR A 296 15.48 -6.76 -12.58
C THR A 296 14.24 -5.92 -12.85
N SER A 297 13.83 -5.01 -11.98
CA SER A 297 12.59 -4.25 -12.11
C SER A 297 12.86 -2.80 -12.56
N VAL A 298 11.94 -2.24 -13.34
CA VAL A 298 11.96 -0.85 -13.81
C VAL A 298 10.68 -0.17 -13.38
N TYR A 299 10.78 0.97 -12.70
CA TYR A 299 9.65 1.73 -12.19
C TYR A 299 9.51 3.04 -12.97
N ASN A 300 8.40 3.22 -13.67
CA ASN A 300 8.02 4.43 -14.37
C ASN A 300 6.99 5.19 -13.52
N TYR A 301 7.40 6.32 -12.96
CA TYR A 301 6.50 7.22 -12.24
C TYR A 301 5.95 8.23 -13.22
N THR A 302 4.62 8.33 -13.26
CA THR A 302 3.94 9.24 -14.16
C THR A 302 2.87 9.99 -13.38
N ARG A 303 2.82 11.31 -13.51
CA ARG A 303 1.71 12.12 -13.00
C ARG A 303 1.10 12.88 -14.16
N VAL A 304 -0.19 12.71 -14.38
CA VAL A 304 -0.91 13.37 -15.48
C VAL A 304 -2.24 13.88 -14.97
N ASP A 305 -2.56 15.14 -15.27
CA ASP A 305 -3.81 15.79 -14.85
C ASP A 305 -4.05 15.71 -13.33
N GLY A 306 -2.97 15.77 -12.54
CA GLY A 306 -3.02 15.70 -11.07
C GLY A 306 -3.14 14.28 -10.51
N VAL A 307 -3.26 13.26 -11.35
CA VAL A 307 -3.34 11.85 -10.98
C VAL A 307 -1.96 11.20 -11.00
N ALA A 308 -1.62 10.45 -9.94
CA ALA A 308 -0.31 9.83 -9.78
C ALA A 308 -0.34 8.33 -10.10
N TYR A 309 0.64 7.88 -10.88
CA TYR A 309 0.78 6.49 -11.30
C TYR A 309 2.20 5.99 -11.08
N VAL A 310 2.32 4.72 -10.71
CA VAL A 310 3.56 3.95 -10.83
C VAL A 310 3.32 2.76 -11.74
N GLN A 311 4.17 2.61 -12.76
CA GLN A 311 4.19 1.45 -13.63
C GLN A 311 5.48 0.65 -13.40
N THR A 312 5.36 -0.57 -12.91
CA THR A 312 6.47 -1.49 -12.63
C THR A 312 6.61 -2.49 -13.76
N THR A 313 7.79 -2.59 -14.37
CA THR A 313 8.11 -3.50 -15.47
C THR A 313 9.24 -4.43 -15.10
N GLU A 314 9.02 -5.74 -15.12
CA GLU A 314 10.09 -6.74 -14.94
C GLU A 314 10.89 -6.91 -16.23
N THR A 315 12.21 -6.69 -16.17
CA THR A 315 13.09 -6.74 -17.35
C THR A 315 13.30 -8.15 -17.88
N THR A 316 13.10 -9.19 -17.05
CA THR A 316 13.26 -10.59 -17.46
C THR A 316 12.02 -11.16 -18.14
N SER A 317 10.81 -10.75 -17.74
CA SER A 317 9.54 -11.23 -18.32
C SER A 317 8.86 -10.23 -19.24
N GLY A 318 9.24 -8.95 -19.19
CA GLY A 318 8.59 -7.85 -19.92
C GLY A 318 7.21 -7.45 -19.39
N THR A 319 6.75 -8.07 -18.31
CA THR A 319 5.43 -7.82 -17.71
C THR A 319 5.41 -6.46 -17.04
N SER A 320 4.39 -5.65 -17.30
CA SER A 320 4.22 -4.32 -16.74
C SER A 320 2.91 -4.22 -15.95
N THR A 321 2.92 -3.60 -14.77
CA THR A 321 1.74 -3.37 -13.93
C THR A 321 1.66 -1.90 -13.57
N THR A 322 0.48 -1.29 -13.66
CA THR A 322 0.24 0.13 -13.32
C THR A 322 -0.58 0.22 -12.04
N GLN A 323 -0.30 1.19 -11.17
CA GLN A 323 -1.03 1.44 -9.92
C GLN A 323 -1.24 2.94 -9.74
N CYS A 324 -2.38 3.35 -9.16
CA CYS A 324 -2.54 4.72 -8.66
C CYS A 324 -1.75 4.90 -7.34
N LEU A 325 -1.21 6.09 -7.10
CA LEU A 325 -0.53 6.42 -5.85
C LEU A 325 -1.34 7.44 -5.05
N SER A 326 -1.97 7.02 -3.95
CA SER A 326 -2.69 7.94 -3.04
C SER A 326 -1.77 8.96 -2.36
N PRO A 327 -2.26 10.13 -1.87
CA PRO A 327 -1.40 11.19 -1.30
C PRO A 327 -0.60 10.74 -0.07
N GLY A 328 -1.17 9.81 0.72
CA GLY A 328 -0.47 9.21 1.86
C GLY A 328 0.61 8.20 1.44
N MET A 329 0.48 7.62 0.25
CA MET A 329 1.31 6.55 -0.30
C MET A 329 2.42 7.05 -1.22
N ASN A 330 2.34 8.32 -1.66
CA ASN A 330 3.26 8.92 -2.61
C ASN A 330 4.41 9.69 -1.92
N ASP A 331 5.58 9.05 -1.76
CA ASP A 331 6.83 9.73 -1.33
C ASP A 331 7.69 10.22 -2.52
N PHE A 332 7.12 10.24 -3.73
CA PHE A 332 7.79 10.73 -4.94
C PHE A 332 8.02 12.26 -4.89
N PRO A 333 9.05 12.81 -5.57
CA PRO A 333 9.27 14.25 -5.61
C PRO A 333 8.02 15.07 -5.94
N PRO A 334 7.60 16.00 -5.06
CA PRO A 334 6.35 16.73 -5.21
C PRO A 334 6.58 17.92 -6.13
N ILE A 335 6.74 17.64 -7.43
CA ILE A 335 7.08 18.66 -8.43
C ILE A 335 6.10 19.82 -8.36
N ASN A 336 4.79 19.59 -8.35
CA ASN A 336 3.81 20.68 -8.28
C ASN A 336 3.84 21.45 -6.94
N ALA A 337 4.30 20.85 -5.84
CA ALA A 337 4.58 21.57 -4.60
C ALA A 337 5.83 22.47 -4.73
N ILE A 338 6.87 22.02 -5.45
CA ILE A 338 8.02 22.88 -5.78
C ILE A 338 7.53 24.05 -6.63
N ILE A 339 6.71 23.79 -7.67
CA ILE A 339 6.19 24.82 -8.58
C ILE A 339 5.38 25.88 -7.82
N SER A 340 4.45 25.47 -6.96
CA SER A 340 3.69 26.41 -6.12
C SER A 340 4.59 27.24 -5.20
N SER A 341 5.61 26.61 -4.59
CA SER A 341 6.57 27.29 -3.72
C SER A 341 7.42 28.34 -4.43
N LEU A 342 7.65 28.21 -5.75
CA LEU A 342 8.36 29.24 -6.53
C LEU A 342 7.57 30.54 -6.64
N SER A 343 6.24 30.48 -6.58
CA SER A 343 5.40 31.68 -6.56
C SER A 343 5.54 32.47 -5.26
N GLU A 344 5.96 31.81 -4.18
CA GLU A 344 6.19 32.37 -2.85
C GLU A 344 7.67 32.73 -2.60
N ALA A 345 8.52 32.60 -3.62
CA ALA A 345 9.96 32.84 -3.52
C ALA A 345 10.27 34.27 -3.09
N ARG A 346 11.10 34.42 -2.05
CA ARG A 346 11.49 35.73 -1.50
C ARG A 346 12.89 36.13 -1.95
N PRO A 347 13.10 37.35 -2.50
CA PRO A 347 14.43 37.83 -2.85
C PRO A 347 15.38 37.85 -1.64
N ALA A 348 16.64 37.48 -1.87
CA ALA A 348 17.65 37.46 -0.81
C ALA A 348 18.93 38.22 -1.19
N SER A 349 19.54 38.86 -0.20
CA SER A 349 20.64 39.83 -0.40
C SER A 349 22.02 39.18 -0.54
N LYS A 350 22.24 38.02 0.10
CA LYS A 350 23.53 37.31 0.13
C LYS A 350 23.32 35.80 0.27
N ALA A 351 23.83 35.02 -0.69
CA ALA A 351 24.06 33.59 -0.47
C ALA A 351 25.27 33.39 0.45
N ASN A 352 25.25 32.32 1.25
CA ASN A 352 26.36 31.93 2.12
C ASN A 352 27.65 31.72 1.27
N SER A 353 28.84 31.85 1.87
CA SER A 353 30.14 31.88 1.16
C SER A 353 30.44 30.64 0.28
N SER A 354 29.73 29.54 0.48
CA SER A 354 29.86 28.28 -0.28
C SER A 354 29.06 28.23 -1.60
N ILE A 355 28.05 29.09 -1.80
CA ILE A 355 27.18 29.06 -2.99
C ILE A 355 27.51 30.24 -3.89
N LYS A 356 28.15 29.96 -5.04
CA LYS A 356 28.43 30.97 -6.07
C LYS A 356 27.24 31.11 -7.00
N CYS A 357 26.44 32.16 -6.81
CA CYS A 357 25.33 32.50 -7.71
C CYS A 357 25.65 33.74 -8.54
N ASN A 358 25.61 33.61 -9.87
CA ASN A 358 25.82 34.73 -10.81
C ASN A 358 24.50 35.40 -11.22
N GLY A 359 23.36 34.94 -10.71
CA GLY A 359 22.03 35.46 -11.02
C GLY A 359 21.26 35.92 -9.79
N SER A 360 19.93 35.97 -9.89
CA SER A 360 19.06 36.37 -8.78
C SER A 360 18.93 35.25 -7.75
N ILE A 361 19.00 35.60 -6.46
CA ILE A 361 18.94 34.66 -5.35
C ILE A 361 17.58 34.80 -4.64
N PHE A 362 16.97 33.66 -4.33
CA PHE A 362 15.71 33.59 -3.60
C PHE A 362 15.78 32.56 -2.47
N LYS A 363 15.04 32.79 -1.39
CA LYS A 363 14.68 31.77 -0.41
C LYS A 363 13.37 31.12 -0.84
N VAL A 364 13.35 29.79 -0.85
CA VAL A 364 12.18 28.97 -1.22
C VAL A 364 12.00 27.90 -0.17
N VAL A 365 10.76 27.69 0.27
CA VAL A 365 10.40 26.64 1.23
C VAL A 365 9.45 25.67 0.56
N VAL A 366 9.82 24.39 0.47
CA VAL A 366 8.98 23.33 -0.12
C VAL A 366 8.71 22.28 0.94
N ASN A 367 7.45 22.05 1.32
CA ASN A 367 7.07 21.08 2.36
C ASN A 367 7.94 21.18 3.64
N ALA A 368 8.15 22.42 4.12
CA ALA A 368 9.02 22.76 5.26
C ALA A 368 10.52 22.46 5.09
N LEU A 369 11.00 22.20 3.86
CA LEU A 369 12.41 22.14 3.51
C LEU A 369 12.86 23.47 2.92
N ASN A 370 13.96 24.01 3.45
CA ASN A 370 14.51 25.29 3.02
C ASN A 370 15.49 25.10 1.86
N PHE A 371 15.38 25.95 0.85
CA PHE A 371 16.28 25.98 -0.29
C PHE A 371 16.74 27.40 -0.58
N ILE A 372 18.02 27.50 -0.97
CA ILE A 372 18.58 28.69 -1.62
C ILE A 372 18.46 28.49 -3.12
N LEU A 373 17.59 29.26 -3.77
CA LEU A 373 17.43 29.22 -5.21
C LEU A 373 18.35 30.25 -5.88
N CYS A 374 19.14 29.81 -6.83
CA CYS A 374 19.93 30.63 -7.74
C CYS A 374 19.38 30.53 -9.16
N ALA A 375 18.77 31.62 -9.63
CA ALA A 375 18.23 31.71 -10.99
C ALA A 375 19.36 31.94 -12.00
N SER A 376 19.26 31.31 -13.17
CA SER A 376 20.20 31.44 -14.29
C SER A 376 19.44 31.56 -15.62
N GLY A 377 20.14 31.88 -16.72
CA GLY A 377 19.50 32.04 -18.02
C GLY A 377 18.86 30.76 -18.59
N ASN A 378 19.34 29.58 -18.20
CA ASN A 378 18.90 28.30 -18.76
C ASN A 378 18.15 27.42 -17.72
N GLY A 379 17.71 28.01 -16.61
CA GLY A 379 17.09 27.30 -15.50
C GLY A 379 17.48 27.87 -14.15
N PHE A 380 17.39 27.07 -13.10
CA PHE A 380 17.79 27.49 -11.75
C PHE A 380 18.30 26.31 -10.92
N ASN A 381 19.11 26.61 -9.91
CA ASN A 381 19.58 25.63 -8.94
C ASN A 381 18.97 25.93 -7.57
N MET A 382 18.44 24.93 -6.90
CA MET A 382 17.98 24.99 -5.52
C MET A 382 18.97 24.20 -4.66
N TYR A 383 19.60 24.87 -3.72
CA TYR A 383 20.57 24.28 -2.80
C TYR A 383 19.91 24.10 -1.43
N GLY A 384 19.68 22.85 -1.04
CA GLY A 384 19.15 22.49 0.28
C GLY A 384 20.20 21.79 1.12
N HIS A 385 19.90 21.50 2.38
CA HIS A 385 20.83 20.77 3.23
C HIS A 385 20.99 19.30 2.80
N ASP A 386 19.89 18.58 2.63
CA ASP A 386 19.89 17.14 2.33
C ASP A 386 20.01 16.83 0.83
N MET A 387 19.70 17.80 -0.03
CA MET A 387 19.72 17.62 -1.48
C MET A 387 19.92 18.95 -2.22
N ASP A 388 20.43 18.84 -3.44
CA ASP A 388 20.41 19.91 -4.43
C ASP A 388 19.47 19.53 -5.58
N ILE A 389 18.83 20.53 -6.18
CA ILE A 389 17.94 20.37 -7.33
C ILE A 389 18.43 21.31 -8.43
N THR A 390 18.76 20.77 -9.59
CA THR A 390 19.03 21.56 -10.78
C THR A 390 17.84 21.46 -11.72
N VAL A 391 17.24 22.59 -12.04
CA VAL A 391 16.14 22.68 -12.99
C VAL A 391 16.65 23.32 -14.25
N SER A 392 16.47 22.66 -15.40
CA SER A 392 16.87 23.18 -16.71
C SER A 392 15.67 23.26 -17.65
N TYR A 393 15.57 24.34 -18.41
CA TYR A 393 14.56 24.51 -19.45
C TYR A 393 14.87 23.62 -20.66
N ARG A 394 13.81 23.08 -21.27
CA ARG A 394 13.88 22.17 -22.40
C ARG A 394 12.86 22.59 -23.46
N GLU A 395 13.34 22.76 -24.69
CA GLU A 395 12.48 22.94 -25.86
C GLU A 395 11.82 21.61 -26.26
N ASP A 396 12.58 20.50 -26.18
CA ASP A 396 12.06 19.16 -26.45
C ASP A 396 11.15 18.67 -25.32
N ARG A 397 9.88 18.44 -25.64
CA ARG A 397 8.90 17.85 -24.72
C ARG A 397 9.01 16.33 -24.71
N VAL A 398 9.18 15.74 -23.52
CA VAL A 398 9.02 14.30 -23.34
C VAL A 398 7.54 13.98 -23.47
N ASN A 399 7.17 12.93 -24.20
CA ASN A 399 5.77 12.52 -24.27
C ASN A 399 5.35 11.89 -22.93
N ILE A 400 4.67 12.66 -22.08
CA ILE A 400 4.17 12.21 -20.79
C ILE A 400 2.68 11.91 -20.97
N VAL A 401 2.34 10.63 -20.89
CA VAL A 401 0.97 10.14 -21.09
C VAL A 401 0.61 9.28 -19.91
N ALA A 402 -0.62 9.44 -19.41
CA ALA A 402 -1.13 8.60 -18.35
C ALA A 402 -1.00 7.13 -18.77
N PRO A 403 -0.33 6.28 -17.99
CA PRO A 403 -0.29 4.87 -18.30
C PRO A 403 -1.71 4.32 -18.26
N LYS A 404 -1.98 3.29 -19.07
CA LYS A 404 -3.23 2.55 -18.94
C LYS A 404 -3.28 1.96 -17.53
N SER A 405 -4.34 2.31 -16.82
CA SER A 405 -4.64 1.89 -15.46
C SER A 405 -6.06 1.36 -15.48
N ASP A 406 -6.28 0.18 -14.92
CA ASP A 406 -7.60 -0.45 -14.78
C ASP A 406 -8.33 0.07 -13.51
N ASP A 407 -7.61 0.87 -12.70
CA ASP A 407 -8.09 1.56 -11.51
C ASP A 407 -8.67 2.95 -11.82
N ASP A 408 -9.77 3.29 -11.15
CA ASP A 408 -10.39 4.63 -11.15
C ASP A 408 -9.54 5.58 -10.28
N CYS A 409 -8.45 6.11 -10.86
CA CYS A 409 -7.50 6.96 -10.14
C CYS A 409 -8.03 8.39 -9.97
N GLU A 410 -8.02 8.89 -8.73
CA GLU A 410 -8.46 10.26 -8.43
C GLU A 410 -7.37 11.30 -8.68
N ALA A 411 -7.77 12.51 -9.10
CA ALA A 411 -6.86 13.63 -9.21
C ALA A 411 -6.61 14.23 -7.82
N GLU A 412 -5.33 14.29 -7.44
CA GLU A 412 -4.91 14.63 -6.09
C GLU A 412 -4.28 16.02 -6.00
N GLU A 413 -3.72 16.49 -7.11
CA GLU A 413 -3.11 17.82 -7.21
C GLU A 413 -3.91 18.71 -8.15
N VAL A 414 -4.12 19.95 -7.72
CA VAL A 414 -4.79 20.99 -8.51
C VAL A 414 -3.78 21.98 -9.07
N SER A 415 -4.17 22.70 -10.11
CA SER A 415 -3.32 23.77 -10.65
C SER A 415 -3.06 24.83 -9.58
N SER A 416 -1.85 25.38 -9.60
CA SER A 416 -1.42 26.42 -8.68
C SER A 416 -1.38 27.77 -9.41
N SER A 417 -1.85 28.83 -8.76
CA SER A 417 -1.68 30.19 -9.28
C SER A 417 -0.19 30.55 -9.32
N VAL A 418 0.24 31.23 -10.37
CA VAL A 418 1.64 31.61 -10.57
C VAL A 418 1.84 33.10 -10.40
N SER A 419 2.74 33.50 -9.50
CA SER A 419 3.15 34.90 -9.35
C SER A 419 4.07 35.35 -10.50
N LEU A 420 4.32 36.65 -10.63
CA LEU A 420 5.27 37.16 -11.63
C LEU A 420 6.69 36.59 -11.43
N ILE A 421 7.11 36.38 -10.18
CA ILE A 421 8.39 35.75 -9.83
C ILE A 421 8.37 34.27 -10.22
N GLY A 422 7.32 33.54 -9.83
CA GLY A 422 7.15 32.13 -10.21
C GLY A 422 7.19 31.95 -11.73
N ARG A 423 6.48 32.80 -12.49
CA ARG A 423 6.47 32.78 -13.95
C ARG A 423 7.86 33.01 -14.52
N ALA A 424 8.59 34.01 -14.02
CA ALA A 424 9.96 34.30 -14.45
C ALA A 424 10.91 33.11 -14.20
N LEU A 425 10.80 32.47 -13.04
CA LEU A 425 11.59 31.28 -12.68
C LEU A 425 11.22 30.04 -13.49
N LEU A 426 9.98 29.91 -13.95
CA LEU A 426 9.50 28.74 -14.69
C LEU A 426 9.71 28.86 -16.20
N THR A 427 9.78 30.09 -16.73
CA THR A 427 9.89 30.38 -18.16
C THR A 427 11.25 30.95 -18.58
N GLY A 428 12.10 31.32 -17.62
CA GLY A 428 13.37 32.01 -17.91
C GLY A 428 13.21 33.48 -18.32
N THR A 429 12.02 34.04 -18.18
CA THR A 429 11.78 35.47 -18.40
C THR A 429 12.38 36.31 -17.26
N LYS A 430 12.65 37.60 -17.51
CA LYS A 430 13.24 38.48 -16.50
C LYS A 430 12.18 38.91 -15.48
N VAL A 431 12.49 38.77 -14.20
CA VAL A 431 11.67 39.35 -13.12
C VAL A 431 11.63 40.88 -13.27
N PRO A 432 10.45 41.52 -13.30
CA PRO A 432 10.34 42.97 -13.31
C PRO A 432 11.08 43.61 -12.12
N LYS A 433 11.85 44.68 -12.36
CA LYS A 433 12.65 45.35 -11.32
C LYS A 433 11.81 45.97 -10.20
N GLU A 434 10.54 46.27 -10.47
CA GLU A 434 9.60 46.86 -9.51
C GLU A 434 9.18 45.85 -8.45
N GLU A 435 8.94 44.59 -8.84
CA GLU A 435 8.66 43.49 -7.90
C GLU A 435 9.82 43.24 -6.95
N LEU A 436 11.05 43.19 -7.48
CA LEU A 436 12.26 43.03 -6.67
C LEU A 436 12.52 44.18 -5.69
N ARG A 437 11.94 45.37 -5.94
CA ARG A 437 12.09 46.56 -5.08
C ARG A 437 11.00 46.67 -4.02
N ASN A 438 9.81 46.12 -4.28
CA ASN A 438 8.69 46.12 -3.33
C ASN A 438 8.80 45.02 -2.26
N LEU A 439 9.71 44.06 -2.45
CA LEU A 439 10.00 42.98 -1.50
C LEU A 439 11.19 43.38 -0.61
N GLU A 440 11.00 43.38 0.71
CA GLU A 440 12.11 43.48 1.65
C GLU A 440 13.01 42.25 1.51
N ALA A 441 14.29 42.47 1.18
CA ALA A 441 15.25 41.38 1.06
C ALA A 441 15.63 40.84 2.44
N GLU A 442 15.48 39.54 2.67
CA GLU A 442 15.97 38.92 3.90
C GLU A 442 17.51 39.09 3.95
N LEU A 443 18.01 39.70 5.05
CA LEU A 443 19.42 40.07 5.24
C LEU A 443 20.32 38.86 5.53
N SER A 444 19.73 37.75 5.97
CA SER A 444 20.39 36.45 6.10
C SER A 444 19.44 35.36 5.62
N ILE A 445 19.94 34.46 4.75
CA ILE A 445 19.13 33.36 4.20
C ILE A 445 18.97 32.24 5.23
N TRP A 446 19.97 32.08 6.11
CA TRP A 446 19.96 31.28 7.33
C TRP A 446 20.23 32.27 8.45
N SER A 447 19.20 32.89 9.03
CA SER A 447 19.43 33.86 10.11
C SER A 447 20.07 33.19 11.32
N ASP A 448 20.81 33.93 12.16
CA ASP A 448 21.33 33.41 13.42
C ASP A 448 20.20 32.97 14.39
N ASP A 449 18.95 33.33 14.08
CA ASP A 449 17.70 32.90 14.76
C ASP A 449 16.94 31.77 14.00
N ASP A 450 17.25 31.52 12.73
CA ASP A 450 16.94 30.27 12.03
C ASP A 450 18.05 29.32 12.46
N ASP A 451 17.93 28.83 13.70
CA ASP A 451 18.80 27.90 14.42
C ASP A 451 19.62 26.98 13.49
N ASP A 452 20.76 26.49 13.96
CA ASP A 452 21.58 25.36 13.43
C ASP A 452 20.76 24.06 13.13
N GLU A 453 19.67 24.15 12.37
CA GLU A 453 18.50 23.30 12.40
C GLU A 453 18.55 22.21 11.34
N ASP A 454 19.38 22.43 10.33
CA ASP A 454 19.83 21.45 9.36
C ASP A 454 21.37 21.44 9.36
N ALA A 455 22.02 21.51 10.54
CA ALA A 455 23.42 21.17 10.66
C ALA A 455 23.61 19.65 10.44
N SER A 456 24.77 19.22 9.94
CA SER A 456 25.10 17.79 9.85
C SER A 456 24.94 17.14 11.22
N CYS A 457 24.06 16.15 11.34
CA CYS A 457 23.81 15.50 12.62
C CYS A 457 25.09 14.88 13.16
N SER A 458 25.37 15.18 14.42
CA SER A 458 26.55 14.69 15.14
C SER A 458 26.13 14.29 16.54
N CYS A 459 26.92 13.42 17.16
CA CYS A 459 26.60 12.97 18.49
C CYS A 459 26.71 14.11 19.51
N LYS A 460 25.63 14.40 20.21
CA LYS A 460 25.50 15.41 21.28
C LYS A 460 25.85 14.84 22.66
N SER A 461 26.01 13.52 22.77
CA SER A 461 26.41 12.82 23.99
C SER A 461 27.77 12.13 23.84
N THR A 462 28.24 11.48 24.90
CA THR A 462 29.44 10.65 24.81
C THR A 462 29.14 9.40 23.97
N PRO A 463 29.92 9.12 22.90
CA PRO A 463 29.76 7.90 22.13
C PRO A 463 29.90 6.65 22.99
N ARG A 464 29.00 5.70 22.81
CA ARG A 464 28.85 4.50 23.64
C ARG A 464 28.60 3.27 22.76
N PRO A 465 28.96 2.06 23.21
CA PRO A 465 28.54 0.85 22.51
C PRO A 465 27.02 0.75 22.39
N CYS A 466 26.54 0.37 21.20
CA CYS A 466 25.12 0.22 20.90
C CYS A 466 24.74 -1.25 20.74
N ILE A 467 23.58 -1.62 21.25
CA ILE A 467 22.96 -2.92 21.03
C ILE A 467 21.55 -2.79 20.47
N PHE A 468 21.31 -3.48 19.37
CA PHE A 468 20.01 -3.54 18.69
C PHE A 468 19.33 -4.88 18.98
N ILE A 469 18.11 -4.82 19.51
CA ILE A 469 17.31 -5.97 19.95
C ILE A 469 16.04 -6.03 19.13
N HIS A 470 15.97 -7.00 18.21
CA HIS A 470 14.87 -7.13 17.27
C HIS A 470 13.57 -7.58 17.93
N GLY A 471 12.47 -7.43 17.19
CA GLY A 471 11.14 -7.87 17.59
C GLY A 471 10.79 -9.28 17.14
N LEU A 472 9.50 -9.51 16.92
CA LEU A 472 8.93 -10.78 16.48
C LEU A 472 9.46 -11.21 15.09
N GLY A 473 9.60 -12.52 14.87
CA GLY A 473 9.77 -13.10 13.52
C GLY A 473 11.12 -13.76 13.23
N VAL A 474 12.06 -13.75 14.17
CA VAL A 474 13.37 -14.41 14.01
C VAL A 474 13.37 -15.77 14.70
N LYS A 475 13.56 -16.85 13.93
CA LYS A 475 13.54 -18.24 14.45
C LYS A 475 14.91 -18.75 14.91
N ALA A 476 15.99 -18.27 14.28
CA ALA A 476 17.34 -18.63 14.66
C ALA A 476 17.79 -17.86 15.92
N GLU A 477 18.75 -18.42 16.65
CA GLU A 477 19.34 -17.80 17.83
C GLU A 477 20.84 -18.08 17.84
N THR A 478 21.63 -17.07 18.18
CA THR A 478 23.06 -17.23 18.42
C THR A 478 23.44 -16.70 19.79
N VAL A 479 24.45 -17.32 20.41
CA VAL A 479 24.96 -16.91 21.73
C VAL A 479 25.81 -15.63 21.61
N LYS A 480 26.45 -15.45 20.47
CA LYS A 480 27.32 -14.31 20.18
C LYS A 480 26.48 -13.10 19.74
N LEU A 481 27.02 -11.91 20.00
CA LEU A 481 26.50 -10.69 19.39
C LEU A 481 26.97 -10.67 17.93
N GLU A 482 26.05 -10.34 17.03
CA GLU A 482 26.34 -10.24 15.60
C GLU A 482 26.77 -8.80 15.25
N ASP A 483 27.64 -8.68 14.24
CA ASP A 483 28.03 -7.39 13.64
C ASP A 483 27.02 -6.92 12.58
N SER A 484 26.17 -7.81 12.10
CA SER A 484 25.08 -7.48 11.18
C SER A 484 23.89 -8.42 11.40
N LEU A 485 22.68 -7.93 11.17
CA LEU A 485 21.48 -8.76 11.16
C LEU A 485 20.51 -8.20 10.10
N PRO A 486 20.11 -9.01 9.09
CA PRO A 486 19.24 -8.54 7.99
C PRO A 486 17.93 -7.87 8.43
N TYR A 487 17.47 -8.17 9.66
CA TYR A 487 16.32 -7.53 10.28
C TYR A 487 16.39 -6.00 10.27
N TRP A 488 17.58 -5.41 10.49
CA TRP A 488 17.75 -3.96 10.65
C TRP A 488 18.16 -3.24 9.36
N GLY A 489 18.22 -3.95 8.23
CA GLY A 489 18.69 -3.39 6.97
C GLY A 489 20.17 -3.00 6.98
N LYS A 490 20.54 -2.10 6.07
CA LYS A 490 21.95 -1.70 5.83
C LYS A 490 22.30 -0.28 6.31
N HIS A 491 21.32 0.63 6.42
CA HIS A 491 21.59 2.06 6.58
C HIS A 491 22.14 2.42 7.98
N ILE A 492 21.61 1.81 9.05
CA ILE A 492 21.90 2.28 10.41
C ILE A 492 23.38 2.15 10.82
N GLN A 493 24.16 1.29 10.15
CA GLN A 493 25.56 1.07 10.50
C GLN A 493 26.43 2.31 10.28
N ASP A 494 26.11 3.11 9.26
CA ASP A 494 26.86 4.30 8.88
C ASP A 494 26.23 5.61 9.41
N HIS A 495 25.05 5.52 10.03
CA HIS A 495 24.22 6.66 10.46
C HIS A 495 23.96 6.70 11.97
N ALA A 496 24.94 6.28 12.76
CA ALA A 496 24.82 6.16 14.21
C ALA A 496 26.01 6.81 14.94
N PRO A 497 26.18 8.13 14.87
CA PRO A 497 27.39 8.83 15.36
C PRO A 497 27.61 8.70 16.87
N CYS A 498 26.56 8.42 17.64
CA CYS A 498 26.67 8.14 19.07
C CYS A 498 27.03 6.70 19.42
N CYS A 499 27.09 5.81 18.43
CA CYS A 499 27.50 4.43 18.61
C CYS A 499 29.00 4.29 18.39
N SER A 500 29.77 4.03 19.45
CA SER A 500 31.20 3.70 19.31
C SER A 500 31.42 2.31 18.68
N SER A 501 30.41 1.45 18.79
CA SER A 501 30.30 0.15 18.12
C SER A 501 28.83 -0.24 18.03
N ILE A 502 28.46 -1.06 17.05
CA ILE A 502 27.08 -1.55 16.86
C ILE A 502 27.10 -3.06 16.95
N LYS A 503 26.19 -3.61 17.77
CA LYS A 503 25.99 -5.05 17.92
C LYS A 503 24.52 -5.40 17.83
N PHE A 504 24.22 -6.57 17.30
CA PHE A 504 22.86 -7.08 17.15
C PHE A 504 22.65 -8.32 18.02
N ALA A 505 21.56 -8.33 18.78
CA ALA A 505 21.12 -9.52 19.52
C ALA A 505 20.29 -10.42 18.59
N HIS A 506 20.77 -11.62 18.29
CA HIS A 506 20.05 -12.61 17.48
C HIS A 506 19.36 -13.62 18.41
N LEU A 507 18.06 -13.46 18.61
CA LEU A 507 17.27 -14.18 19.60
C LEU A 507 16.11 -14.94 18.94
N ASN A 508 15.74 -16.11 19.46
CA ASN A 508 14.54 -16.79 18.97
C ASN A 508 13.28 -16.10 19.48
N THR A 509 12.64 -15.32 18.61
CA THR A 509 11.45 -14.50 18.86
C THR A 509 10.21 -15.03 18.16
N VAL A 510 10.26 -16.31 17.78
CA VAL A 510 9.15 -17.07 17.17
C VAL A 510 8.61 -18.05 18.21
N ASN A 511 9.51 -18.83 18.81
CA ASN A 511 9.14 -19.89 19.75
C ASN A 511 9.00 -19.41 21.19
N TYR A 512 9.69 -18.33 21.58
CA TYR A 512 9.68 -17.84 22.96
C TYR A 512 8.94 -16.51 23.09
N THR A 513 8.08 -16.45 24.10
CA THR A 513 7.29 -15.26 24.41
C THR A 513 8.14 -14.19 25.09
N TRP A 514 7.73 -12.93 25.00
CA TRP A 514 8.39 -11.84 25.75
C TRP A 514 8.24 -11.99 27.28
N LEU A 515 7.28 -12.81 27.73
CA LEU A 515 7.08 -13.18 29.14
C LEU A 515 8.02 -14.30 29.60
N ASN A 516 8.73 -14.97 28.69
CA ASN A 516 9.60 -16.09 29.03
C ASN A 516 10.81 -15.59 29.82
N GLY A 517 10.99 -16.11 31.03
CA GLY A 517 12.08 -15.69 31.91
C GLY A 517 13.48 -15.99 31.38
N THR A 518 13.65 -17.05 30.58
CA THR A 518 14.94 -17.36 29.93
C THR A 518 15.22 -16.36 28.82
N GLN A 519 14.21 -16.05 27.99
CA GLN A 519 14.30 -15.03 26.95
C GLN A 519 14.69 -13.65 27.53
N GLN A 520 14.03 -13.25 28.62
CA GLN A 520 14.37 -12.01 29.34
C GLN A 520 15.80 -12.03 29.90
N GLN A 521 16.28 -13.18 30.38
CA GLN A 521 17.67 -13.31 30.83
C GLN A 521 18.65 -13.16 29.67
N GLN A 522 18.35 -13.76 28.52
CA GLN A 522 19.21 -13.66 27.34
C GLN A 522 19.30 -12.21 26.86
N VAL A 523 18.19 -11.48 26.81
CA VAL A 523 18.15 -10.04 26.51
C VAL A 523 19.10 -9.26 27.40
N CYS A 524 19.00 -9.43 28.73
CA CYS A 524 19.92 -8.79 29.67
C CYS A 524 21.37 -9.22 29.43
N ASN A 525 21.64 -10.52 29.26
CA ASN A 525 23.00 -11.02 29.05
C ASN A 525 23.62 -10.43 27.78
N ARG A 526 22.84 -10.27 26.70
CA ARG A 526 23.31 -9.63 25.45
C ARG A 526 23.61 -8.15 25.69
N ALA A 527 22.71 -7.40 26.34
CA ALA A 527 22.93 -5.99 26.63
C ALA A 527 24.13 -5.74 27.55
N LEU A 528 24.30 -6.56 28.59
CA LEU A 528 25.43 -6.48 29.52
C LEU A 528 26.78 -6.78 28.85
N ALA A 529 26.81 -7.63 27.83
CA ALA A 529 28.05 -8.06 27.17
C ALA A 529 28.63 -7.01 26.21
N VAL A 530 27.89 -5.94 25.91
CA VAL A 530 28.27 -4.95 24.89
C VAL A 530 29.27 -3.93 25.46
N SER A 531 29.15 -3.59 26.74
CA SER A 531 30.02 -2.63 27.42
C SER A 531 30.81 -3.29 28.55
N ASN A 532 32.13 -3.11 28.53
CA ASN A 532 33.04 -3.62 29.57
C ASN A 532 32.83 -2.97 30.94
N SER A 533 32.17 -1.80 31.00
CA SER A 533 31.84 -1.14 32.27
C SER A 533 30.58 -1.72 32.93
N SER A 534 29.80 -2.52 32.21
CA SER A 534 28.63 -3.19 32.75
C SER A 534 29.02 -4.16 33.88
N THR A 535 28.13 -4.29 34.86
CA THR A 535 28.31 -5.23 35.98
C THR A 535 27.33 -6.39 35.86
N LYS A 536 27.34 -7.37 36.78
CA LYS A 536 26.51 -8.59 36.69
C LYS A 536 25.02 -8.36 36.38
N ARG A 537 24.44 -7.21 36.75
CA ARG A 537 23.02 -6.87 36.50
C ARG A 537 22.77 -5.42 36.09
N VAL A 538 23.81 -4.62 35.88
CA VAL A 538 23.66 -3.19 35.58
C VAL A 538 24.30 -2.90 34.24
N ILE A 539 23.47 -2.49 33.27
CA ILE A 539 23.88 -2.10 31.92
C ILE A 539 24.40 -0.67 32.01
N LYS A 540 25.70 -0.48 31.78
CA LYS A 540 26.39 0.81 31.86
C LYS A 540 26.93 1.25 30.51
N ASP A 541 26.96 2.55 30.28
CA ASP A 541 27.57 3.20 29.12
C ASP A 541 27.12 2.55 27.80
N THR A 542 25.83 2.22 27.69
CA THR A 542 25.28 1.48 26.55
C THR A 542 24.04 2.17 26.00
N ILE A 543 23.93 2.29 24.68
CA ILE A 543 22.70 2.68 24.01
C ILE A 543 21.97 1.40 23.58
N VAL A 544 20.81 1.15 24.17
CA VAL A 544 19.98 -0.02 23.89
C VAL A 544 18.87 0.40 22.94
N VAL A 545 18.84 -0.18 21.74
CA VAL A 545 17.82 0.07 20.72
C VAL A 545 16.91 -1.15 20.61
N THR A 546 15.61 -0.97 20.78
CA THR A 546 14.63 -2.06 20.72
C THR A 546 13.56 -1.78 19.69
N HIS A 547 13.18 -2.79 18.89
CA HIS A 547 12.05 -2.69 17.97
C HIS A 547 10.93 -3.66 18.34
N SER A 548 9.67 -3.24 18.23
CA SER A 548 8.49 -4.09 18.35
C SER A 548 8.50 -4.92 19.66
N MET A 549 8.30 -6.24 19.59
CA MET A 549 8.35 -7.14 20.76
C MET A 549 9.66 -7.05 21.57
N GLY A 550 10.77 -6.61 20.96
CA GLY A 550 12.05 -6.40 21.64
C GLY A 550 11.94 -5.40 22.80
N SER A 551 11.05 -4.40 22.67
CA SER A 551 10.78 -3.40 23.71
C SER A 551 10.13 -4.04 24.94
N LEU A 552 9.14 -4.92 24.74
CA LEU A 552 8.49 -5.67 25.81
C LEU A 552 9.43 -6.66 26.49
N MET A 553 10.30 -7.30 25.70
CA MET A 553 11.32 -8.22 26.20
C MET A 553 12.29 -7.52 27.16
N LEU A 554 12.79 -6.34 26.80
CA LEU A 554 13.66 -5.54 27.67
C LEU A 554 12.90 -5.02 28.90
N ALA A 555 11.70 -4.44 28.70
CA ALA A 555 10.85 -3.95 29.78
C ALA A 555 10.57 -5.05 30.82
N GLY A 556 10.19 -6.24 30.34
CA GLY A 556 9.95 -7.41 31.17
C GLY A 556 11.20 -7.88 31.91
N ALA A 557 12.37 -7.84 31.28
CA ALA A 557 13.62 -8.25 31.92
C ALA A 557 14.03 -7.29 33.06
N ILE A 558 13.85 -5.98 32.86
CA ILE A 558 14.08 -4.96 33.89
C ILE A 558 13.07 -5.11 35.02
N ALA A 559 11.78 -5.26 34.71
CA ALA A 559 10.72 -5.43 35.68
C ALA A 559 10.94 -6.63 36.62
N HIS A 560 11.48 -7.74 36.11
CA HIS A 560 11.78 -8.94 36.89
C HIS A 560 13.19 -8.92 37.51
N GLY A 561 13.87 -7.78 37.52
CA GLY A 561 15.17 -7.60 38.17
C GLY A 561 16.31 -8.42 37.56
N ARG A 562 16.19 -8.82 36.28
CA ARG A 562 17.23 -9.57 35.55
C ARG A 562 18.40 -8.67 35.20
N CYS A 563 18.10 -7.42 34.86
CA CYS A 563 19.06 -6.33 34.74
C CYS A 563 18.38 -4.99 35.05
N LYS A 564 19.14 -3.91 35.10
CA LYS A 564 18.66 -2.52 35.13
C LYS A 564 19.56 -1.63 34.29
N LEU A 565 19.03 -0.51 33.81
CA LEU A 565 19.79 0.53 33.14
C LEU A 565 20.43 1.45 34.19
N ASP A 566 21.72 1.74 34.02
CA ASP A 566 22.40 2.81 34.74
C ASP A 566 22.07 4.18 34.10
N PRO A 567 22.13 5.30 34.84
CA PRO A 567 21.97 6.63 34.25
C PRO A 567 22.91 6.94 33.08
N SER A 568 24.05 6.26 32.97
CA SER A 568 24.95 6.41 31.81
C SER A 568 24.49 5.67 30.54
N SER A 569 23.42 4.88 30.63
CA SER A 569 22.82 4.15 29.51
C SER A 569 21.57 4.84 28.99
N THR A 570 21.23 4.59 27.72
CA THR A 570 20.10 5.22 27.03
C THR A 570 19.26 4.14 26.37
N TRP A 571 17.93 4.22 26.48
CA TRP A 571 17.02 3.29 25.81
C TRP A 571 16.23 4.00 24.71
N VAL A 572 16.45 3.58 23.47
CA VAL A 572 15.72 4.02 22.28
C VAL A 572 14.78 2.90 21.84
N SER A 573 13.50 3.21 21.63
CA SER A 573 12.48 2.21 21.30
C SER A 573 11.69 2.60 20.05
N THR A 574 11.41 1.63 19.19
CA THR A 574 10.63 1.84 17.97
C THR A 574 9.48 0.82 17.88
N ALA A 575 8.30 1.28 17.50
CA ALA A 575 7.11 0.45 17.23
C ALA A 575 6.69 -0.52 18.37
N ALA A 576 6.87 -0.13 19.63
CA ALA A 576 6.63 -1.02 20.78
C ALA A 576 5.14 -1.36 20.97
N PRO A 577 4.72 -2.62 21.10
CA PRO A 577 3.31 -2.93 21.37
C PRO A 577 3.01 -2.94 22.88
N MET A 578 3.02 -1.79 23.56
CA MET A 578 2.91 -1.71 25.03
C MET A 578 1.53 -2.11 25.59
N ILE A 579 0.51 -2.25 24.74
CA ILE A 579 -0.77 -2.91 25.05
C ILE A 579 -1.08 -4.04 24.06
N GLY A 580 -0.08 -4.57 23.38
CA GLY A 580 -0.26 -5.58 22.34
C GLY A 580 -0.67 -5.01 20.99
N SER A 581 -1.17 -5.87 20.12
CA SER A 581 -1.53 -5.54 18.74
C SER A 581 -2.80 -6.30 18.36
N MET A 582 -3.62 -5.71 17.48
CA MET A 582 -4.77 -6.42 16.91
C MET A 582 -4.35 -7.49 15.89
N ALA A 583 -3.11 -7.47 15.38
CA ALA A 583 -2.62 -8.45 14.41
C ALA A 583 -2.58 -9.88 14.99
N PRO A 584 -2.01 -10.13 16.19
CA PRO A 584 -2.14 -11.42 16.89
C PRO A 584 -3.57 -11.85 17.20
N ASP A 585 -4.45 -10.93 17.58
CA ASP A 585 -5.87 -11.23 17.84
C ASP A 585 -6.55 -11.70 16.56
N TYR A 586 -6.31 -10.98 15.44
CA TYR A 586 -6.79 -11.35 14.13
C TYR A 586 -6.25 -12.71 13.68
N ALA A 587 -4.93 -12.93 13.77
CA ALA A 587 -4.32 -14.22 13.43
C ALA A 587 -4.87 -15.39 14.27
N GLN A 588 -5.16 -15.17 15.55
CA GLN A 588 -5.75 -16.20 16.40
C GLN A 588 -7.22 -16.48 16.06
N LYS A 589 -8.02 -15.46 15.74
CA LYS A 589 -9.39 -15.64 15.20
C LYS A 589 -9.37 -16.46 13.93
N VAL A 590 -8.44 -16.12 13.05
CA VAL A 590 -8.22 -16.82 11.80
C VAL A 590 -7.89 -18.31 12.06
N CYS A 591 -6.92 -18.60 12.93
CA CYS A 591 -6.56 -19.98 13.25
C CYS A 591 -7.64 -20.76 14.02
N ALA A 592 -8.55 -20.07 14.72
CA ALA A 592 -9.64 -20.70 15.47
C ALA A 592 -10.87 -21.02 14.58
N GLY A 593 -10.89 -20.56 13.32
CA GLY A 593 -11.98 -20.85 12.38
C GLY A 593 -13.26 -20.05 12.61
N ASP A 594 -13.17 -18.86 13.22
CA ASP A 594 -14.34 -18.00 13.49
C ASP A 594 -14.96 -17.46 12.18
N THR A 595 -16.29 -17.61 12.03
CA THR A 595 -17.05 -17.53 10.76
C THR A 595 -17.56 -16.13 10.40
N ASN A 596 -17.38 -15.13 11.27
CA ASN A 596 -17.83 -13.74 11.03
C ASN A 596 -16.77 -12.84 10.38
N LEU A 597 -15.59 -13.37 10.08
CA LEU A 597 -14.55 -12.74 9.28
C LEU A 597 -14.49 -13.47 7.95
N ILE A 598 -14.35 -12.73 6.83
CA ILE A 598 -14.43 -13.30 5.47
C ILE A 598 -13.55 -14.54 5.35
N ALA A 599 -14.16 -15.71 5.18
CA ALA A 599 -13.54 -17.05 5.17
C ALA A 599 -12.29 -17.19 4.27
N GLU A 600 -12.18 -16.38 3.22
CA GLU A 600 -11.06 -16.34 2.27
C GLU A 600 -9.84 -15.54 2.76
N LYS A 601 -10.01 -14.54 3.64
CA LYS A 601 -8.86 -13.83 4.27
C LYS A 601 -8.18 -14.69 5.35
N LEU A 602 -8.74 -15.87 5.62
CA LEU A 602 -8.28 -16.81 6.64
C LEU A 602 -7.29 -17.87 6.12
N ALA A 603 -7.22 -18.16 4.81
CA ALA A 603 -6.44 -19.30 4.30
C ALA A 603 -4.91 -19.05 4.33
N GLU A 604 -4.43 -17.84 4.02
CA GLU A 604 -3.01 -17.42 4.19
C GLU A 604 -2.44 -17.63 5.58
N PHE A 605 -3.23 -17.22 6.57
CA PHE A 605 -2.86 -17.29 7.98
C PHE A 605 -3.03 -18.71 8.50
N LYS A 606 -3.82 -19.58 7.82
CA LYS A 606 -3.98 -21.00 8.15
C LYS A 606 -2.69 -21.80 7.97
N ASP A 607 -1.86 -21.49 6.98
CA ASP A 607 -0.55 -22.13 6.83
C ASP A 607 0.47 -21.66 7.87
N GLN A 608 0.21 -20.49 8.48
CA GLN A 608 0.93 -19.99 9.64
C GLN A 608 0.28 -20.45 10.96
N CYS A 609 -0.79 -21.26 10.89
CA CYS A 609 -1.36 -21.92 12.04
C CYS A 609 -0.59 -23.21 12.39
N PRO A 610 -0.53 -23.57 13.68
CA PRO A 610 -1.05 -22.80 14.81
C PRO A 610 -0.24 -21.52 15.04
N VAL A 611 -0.92 -20.42 15.41
CA VAL A 611 -0.24 -19.16 15.77
C VAL A 611 0.87 -19.47 16.78
N GLN A 612 2.07 -19.01 16.45
CA GLN A 612 3.27 -19.25 17.24
C GLN A 612 3.15 -18.61 18.62
N GLN A 613 3.83 -19.17 19.62
CA GLN A 613 3.67 -18.75 21.02
C GLN A 613 4.02 -17.28 21.22
N ALA A 614 5.10 -16.80 20.60
CA ALA A 614 5.51 -15.40 20.68
C ALA A 614 4.42 -14.47 20.16
N THR A 615 3.85 -14.75 18.99
CA THR A 615 2.74 -13.99 18.42
C THR A 615 1.53 -13.97 19.35
N LYS A 616 1.11 -15.12 19.90
CA LYS A 616 -0.01 -15.17 20.88
C LYS A 616 0.23 -14.28 22.10
N SER A 617 1.48 -14.16 22.55
CA SER A 617 1.83 -13.34 23.70
C SER A 617 1.71 -11.82 23.45
N LEU A 618 1.47 -11.41 22.21
CA LEU A 618 1.26 -10.02 21.82
C LEU A 618 -0.22 -9.64 21.65
N ALA A 619 -1.14 -10.51 22.08
CA ALA A 619 -2.57 -10.25 22.06
C ALA A 619 -2.91 -8.90 22.70
N TYR A 620 -3.93 -8.23 22.15
CA TYR A 620 -4.31 -6.88 22.54
C TYR A 620 -4.83 -6.86 23.99
N MET A 621 -4.40 -5.89 24.79
CA MET A 621 -4.75 -5.76 26.19
C MET A 621 -6.27 -5.64 26.36
N ASN A 622 -6.84 -6.41 27.28
CA ASN A 622 -8.30 -6.55 27.46
C ASN A 622 -9.07 -7.04 26.21
N GLY A 623 -8.36 -7.50 25.17
CA GLY A 623 -8.94 -8.18 24.02
C GLY A 623 -9.32 -9.63 24.32
N SER A 624 -10.03 -10.26 23.38
CA SER A 624 -10.57 -11.62 23.54
C SER A 624 -9.52 -12.71 23.70
N TYR A 625 -8.28 -12.46 23.22
CA TYR A 625 -7.17 -13.40 23.32
C TYR A 625 -6.17 -13.06 24.43
N SER A 626 -6.42 -11.99 25.18
CA SER A 626 -5.58 -11.64 26.33
C SER A 626 -6.04 -12.34 27.61
N THR A 627 -5.12 -12.45 28.56
CA THR A 627 -5.38 -13.01 29.89
C THR A 627 -5.14 -11.97 30.97
N PRO A 628 -5.72 -12.11 32.18
CA PRO A 628 -5.41 -11.22 33.31
C PRO A 628 -3.91 -11.16 33.61
N ARG A 629 -3.19 -12.27 33.42
CA ARG A 629 -1.72 -12.32 33.56
C ARG A 629 -1.01 -11.48 32.52
N LEU A 630 -1.42 -11.56 31.25
CA LEU A 630 -0.84 -10.77 30.16
C LEU A 630 -1.14 -9.27 30.36
N ASN A 631 -2.38 -8.91 30.71
CA ASN A 631 -2.77 -7.54 31.04
C ASN A 631 -1.92 -6.98 32.20
N LYS A 632 -1.73 -7.75 33.28
CA LYS A 632 -0.85 -7.34 34.39
C LYS A 632 0.59 -7.14 33.93
N ALA A 633 1.09 -8.03 33.06
CA ALA A 633 2.44 -7.90 32.53
C ALA A 633 2.62 -6.65 31.66
N TYR A 634 1.64 -6.29 30.83
CA TYR A 634 1.66 -5.03 30.07
C TYR A 634 1.72 -3.82 31.01
N LYS A 635 0.91 -3.77 32.08
CA LYS A 635 0.97 -2.67 33.05
C LYS A 635 2.34 -2.54 33.71
N ILE A 636 2.98 -3.65 34.02
CA ILE A 636 4.34 -3.65 34.59
C ILE A 636 5.36 -3.17 33.55
N ALA A 637 5.26 -3.65 32.31
CA ALA A 637 6.14 -3.22 31.21
C ALA A 637 5.99 -1.73 30.91
N GLN A 638 4.76 -1.20 30.90
CA GLN A 638 4.45 0.22 30.71
C GLN A 638 5.13 1.09 31.77
N GLU A 639 5.13 0.68 33.04
CA GLU A 639 5.79 1.45 34.09
C GLU A 639 7.31 1.50 33.92
N VAL A 640 7.93 0.37 33.54
CA VAL A 640 9.35 0.34 33.18
C VAL A 640 9.63 1.20 31.96
N TYR A 641 8.78 1.10 30.92
CA TYR A 641 8.91 1.86 29.70
C TYR A 641 8.87 3.36 29.98
N ARG A 642 7.82 3.83 30.66
CA ARG A 642 7.64 5.23 31.06
C ARG A 642 8.82 5.80 31.86
N THR A 643 9.41 5.01 32.75
CA THR A 643 10.46 5.48 33.67
C THR A 643 11.87 5.39 33.10
N ASN A 644 12.10 4.56 32.07
CA ASN A 644 13.46 4.29 31.57
C ASN A 644 13.65 4.63 30.09
N VAL A 645 12.58 4.70 29.30
CA VAL A 645 12.72 4.96 27.86
C VAL A 645 13.21 6.38 27.66
N SER A 646 14.29 6.50 26.89
CA SER A 646 14.84 7.78 26.52
C SER A 646 14.10 8.28 25.29
N ALA A 647 14.09 7.59 24.17
CA ALA A 647 13.45 8.09 22.94
C ALA A 647 12.53 7.05 22.32
N VAL A 648 11.49 7.51 21.63
CA VAL A 648 10.45 6.64 21.09
C VAL A 648 10.03 7.07 19.70
N MET A 649 9.90 6.09 18.80
CA MET A 649 9.30 6.27 17.48
C MET A 649 8.01 5.45 17.39
N CYS A 650 6.88 6.14 17.18
CA CYS A 650 5.55 5.54 17.01
C CYS A 650 4.89 6.10 15.75
N SER A 651 4.23 5.25 14.97
CA SER A 651 3.60 5.66 13.71
C SER A 651 2.08 5.78 13.81
N GLU A 652 1.52 6.78 13.14
CA GLU A 652 0.09 6.96 12.93
C GLU A 652 -0.38 6.48 11.55
N SER A 653 0.51 5.93 10.71
CA SER A 653 0.14 5.50 9.35
C SER A 653 1.03 4.39 8.84
N TYR A 654 0.41 3.41 8.18
CA TYR A 654 1.06 2.31 7.48
C TYR A 654 1.52 2.65 6.07
N SER A 655 1.40 3.92 5.67
CA SER A 655 1.85 4.41 4.37
C SER A 655 3.30 4.05 4.08
N GLY A 656 4.18 4.26 5.05
CA GLY A 656 5.60 3.92 4.95
C GLY A 656 6.42 4.68 3.91
N ILE A 657 7.69 4.30 3.81
CA ILE A 657 8.65 4.75 2.79
C ILE A 657 8.52 3.87 1.55
N LEU A 658 8.73 4.47 0.38
CA LEU A 658 8.73 3.77 -0.91
C LEU A 658 9.71 2.58 -0.90
N SER A 659 9.17 1.35 -0.91
CA SER A 659 9.95 0.13 -0.75
C SER A 659 9.22 -1.11 -1.27
N SER A 660 9.93 -2.23 -1.44
CA SER A 660 9.37 -3.48 -1.96
C SER A 660 8.37 -4.17 -1.03
N TYR A 661 8.31 -3.80 0.25
CA TYR A 661 7.40 -4.38 1.25
C TYR A 661 6.22 -3.47 1.62
N GLN A 662 6.19 -2.24 1.10
CA GLN A 662 5.21 -1.22 1.47
C GLN A 662 3.76 -1.70 1.25
N ALA A 663 3.49 -2.35 0.10
CA ALA A 663 2.17 -2.86 -0.24
C ALA A 663 1.64 -3.89 0.79
N SER A 664 2.51 -4.71 1.38
CA SER A 664 2.09 -5.67 2.41
C SER A 664 1.54 -4.98 3.66
N PHE A 665 2.11 -3.83 4.04
CA PHE A 665 1.62 -3.08 5.20
C PHE A 665 0.33 -2.32 4.92
N TRP A 666 0.09 -1.92 3.68
CA TRP A 666 -1.21 -1.38 3.28
C TRP A 666 -2.32 -2.41 3.43
N ILE A 667 -2.05 -3.65 2.99
CA ILE A 667 -2.98 -4.78 3.17
C ILE A 667 -3.24 -5.02 4.66
N LEU A 668 -2.19 -5.09 5.48
CA LEU A 668 -2.36 -5.37 6.90
C LEU A 668 -3.12 -4.26 7.64
N GLY A 669 -2.78 -3.00 7.37
CA GLY A 669 -3.43 -1.84 8.00
C GLY A 669 -4.92 -1.72 7.68
N GLU A 670 -5.36 -2.23 6.52
CA GLU A 670 -6.77 -2.26 6.11
C GLU A 670 -7.50 -3.56 6.53
N MET A 671 -6.81 -4.70 6.49
CA MET A 671 -7.43 -6.00 6.78
C MET A 671 -7.61 -6.30 8.26
N ILE A 672 -6.65 -5.89 9.08
CA ILE A 672 -6.71 -6.15 10.51
C ILE A 672 -7.74 -5.19 11.11
N PRO A 673 -8.67 -5.67 11.96
CA PRO A 673 -9.64 -4.83 12.63
C PRO A 673 -8.97 -4.04 13.77
N HIS A 674 -8.11 -3.11 13.39
CA HIS A 674 -7.40 -2.22 14.31
C HIS A 674 -8.37 -1.41 15.15
N LYS A 675 -7.96 -1.06 16.37
CA LYS A 675 -8.77 -0.21 17.25
C LYS A 675 -8.78 1.26 16.81
N SER A 676 -7.88 1.64 15.92
CA SER A 676 -7.71 2.98 15.39
C SER A 676 -7.19 2.92 13.96
N SER A 677 -7.57 3.89 13.13
CA SER A 677 -6.95 4.08 11.81
C SER A 677 -5.48 4.52 11.92
N LYS A 678 -5.04 4.98 13.10
CA LYS A 678 -3.66 5.32 13.39
C LYS A 678 -2.85 4.07 13.77
N ASN A 679 -2.23 3.43 12.79
CA ASN A 679 -1.42 2.24 12.99
C ASN A 679 -0.30 2.13 11.96
N ASP A 680 0.73 1.34 12.26
CA ASP A 680 1.87 1.07 11.37
C ASP A 680 1.68 -0.14 10.44
N GLY A 681 0.44 -0.66 10.39
CA GLY A 681 0.04 -1.88 9.70
C GLY A 681 0.00 -3.08 10.63
N THR A 682 0.55 -2.96 11.84
CA THR A 682 0.55 -4.05 12.83
C THR A 682 0.24 -3.55 14.24
N VAL A 683 0.85 -2.46 14.67
CA VAL A 683 0.73 -1.87 16.01
C VAL A 683 0.07 -0.51 15.88
N GLU A 684 -0.98 -0.29 16.68
CA GLU A 684 -1.63 1.00 16.79
C GLU A 684 -0.72 2.04 17.46
N PHE A 685 -0.81 3.30 17.03
CA PHE A 685 -0.06 4.42 17.62
C PHE A 685 -0.23 4.46 19.14
N ASP A 686 -1.48 4.36 19.61
CA ASP A 686 -1.81 4.38 21.04
C ASP A 686 -1.14 3.22 21.79
N SER A 687 -0.96 2.06 21.14
CA SER A 687 -0.25 0.95 21.75
C SER A 687 1.23 1.22 21.93
N CYS A 688 1.84 1.94 20.99
CA CYS A 688 3.22 2.37 21.08
C CYS A 688 3.44 3.50 22.08
N ALA A 689 2.57 4.50 22.09
CA ALA A 689 2.69 5.64 22.98
C ALA A 689 2.20 5.36 24.43
N THR A 690 1.60 4.19 24.71
CA THR A 690 1.01 3.91 26.02
C THR A 690 2.04 4.04 27.14
N GLY A 691 1.70 4.86 28.14
CA GLY A 691 2.54 5.14 29.30
C GLY A 691 3.36 6.42 29.15
N LEU A 692 3.35 7.05 27.97
CA LEU A 692 4.02 8.31 27.69
C LEU A 692 2.99 9.43 27.49
N ASP A 693 3.43 10.68 27.62
CA ASP A 693 2.59 11.83 27.31
C ASP A 693 2.56 12.05 25.79
N VAL A 694 1.39 11.85 25.19
CA VAL A 694 1.18 12.01 23.74
C VAL A 694 1.42 13.47 23.30
N SER A 695 1.29 14.45 24.19
CA SER A 695 1.56 15.86 23.88
C SER A 695 3.05 16.16 23.67
N GLU A 696 3.95 15.30 24.16
CA GLU A 696 5.40 15.42 23.93
C GLU A 696 5.83 14.86 22.57
N PHE A 697 4.92 14.24 21.81
CA PHE A 697 5.23 13.71 20.48
C PHE A 697 5.17 14.80 19.40
N GLY A 698 6.29 14.97 18.69
CA GLY A 698 6.37 15.82 17.51
C GLY A 698 6.44 15.02 16.21
N ASP A 699 6.07 15.62 15.09
CA ASP A 699 5.98 14.98 13.78
C ASP A 699 7.24 15.14 12.91
N THR A 700 8.35 15.53 13.52
CA THR A 700 9.64 15.67 12.84
C THR A 700 10.72 14.82 13.51
N TYR A 701 11.73 14.43 12.72
CA TYR A 701 12.89 13.67 13.18
C TYR A 701 13.70 14.35 14.30
N LYS A 702 13.42 15.62 14.63
CA LYS A 702 14.04 16.34 15.74
C LYS A 702 13.42 15.98 17.10
N SER A 703 12.23 15.39 17.07
CA SER A 703 11.45 15.12 18.27
C SER A 703 11.94 13.83 18.94
N ARG A 704 12.30 13.92 20.22
CA ARG A 704 12.70 12.75 21.02
C ARG A 704 11.62 11.67 21.06
N PHE A 705 10.36 12.09 21.12
CA PHE A 705 9.20 11.27 20.86
C PHE A 705 8.66 11.62 19.47
N TYR A 706 8.94 10.73 18.52
CA TYR A 706 8.72 10.97 17.11
C TYR A 706 7.47 10.25 16.64
N ARG A 707 6.49 11.07 16.22
CA ARG A 707 5.24 10.65 15.61
C ARG A 707 5.41 10.58 14.11
N THR A 708 5.34 9.37 13.57
CA THR A 708 5.72 9.11 12.19
C THR A 708 4.53 8.68 11.32
N LYS A 709 4.78 8.53 10.02
CA LYS A 709 3.87 7.90 9.05
C LYS A 709 4.52 6.67 8.39
N LEU A 710 5.33 5.98 9.17
CA LEU A 710 6.14 4.83 8.78
C LEU A 710 5.38 3.51 8.96
N ASN A 711 5.57 2.56 8.06
CA ASN A 711 5.07 1.20 8.32
C ASN A 711 5.96 0.49 9.36
N HIS A 712 5.50 -0.67 9.86
CA HIS A 712 6.21 -1.40 10.91
C HIS A 712 7.65 -1.80 10.52
N TYR A 713 7.95 -1.97 9.23
CA TYR A 713 9.29 -2.34 8.78
C TYR A 713 10.21 -1.15 8.56
N ASP A 714 9.68 0.01 8.19
CA ASP A 714 10.53 1.21 8.07
C ASP A 714 11.11 1.63 9.43
N MET A 715 10.39 1.36 10.52
CA MET A 715 10.86 1.58 11.91
C MET A 715 11.95 0.58 12.36
N GLN A 716 12.41 -0.30 11.46
CA GLN A 716 13.63 -1.11 11.59
C GLN A 716 14.84 -0.43 10.92
N PHE A 717 14.70 0.81 10.44
CA PHE A 717 15.72 1.57 9.67
C PHE A 717 16.03 0.96 8.29
N ARG A 718 15.20 0.01 7.83
CA ARG A 718 15.49 -0.80 6.64
C ARG A 718 15.33 -0.01 5.35
N GLY A 719 14.34 0.86 5.28
CA GLY A 719 14.00 1.65 4.09
C GLY A 719 14.74 2.99 3.96
N GLY A 720 15.64 3.32 4.90
CA GLY A 720 16.30 4.61 4.91
C GLY A 720 15.38 5.74 5.42
N ASP A 721 15.50 6.92 4.82
CA ASP A 721 14.75 8.13 5.10
C ASP A 721 13.92 8.55 3.87
N ALA A 722 12.71 9.05 4.09
CA ALA A 722 11.90 9.59 3.02
C ALA A 722 12.49 10.89 2.45
N PHE A 723 12.26 11.07 1.15
CA PHE A 723 12.87 12.13 0.38
C PHE A 723 12.26 13.52 0.65
N TRP A 724 10.95 13.63 0.92
CA TRP A 724 10.21 14.91 1.08
C TRP A 724 9.34 15.02 2.33
N ASN A 725 9.51 14.10 3.28
CA ASN A 725 8.58 13.97 4.40
C ASN A 725 9.34 13.84 5.72
N LYS A 726 9.40 14.93 6.49
CA LYS A 726 10.05 14.97 7.82
C LYS A 726 9.38 14.03 8.84
N ALA A 727 8.19 13.50 8.58
CA ALA A 727 7.51 12.48 9.40
C ALA A 727 7.86 11.03 9.00
N LYS A 728 8.76 10.84 8.03
CA LYS A 728 9.22 9.53 7.55
C LYS A 728 10.75 9.44 7.45
N MET A 729 11.47 9.99 8.43
CA MET A 729 12.94 10.02 8.45
C MET A 729 13.51 9.25 9.67
N PRO A 730 13.38 7.92 9.74
CA PRO A 730 13.78 7.13 10.90
C PRO A 730 15.30 7.09 11.11
N VAL A 731 16.10 7.08 10.04
CA VAL A 731 17.58 7.03 10.13
C VAL A 731 18.11 8.37 10.59
N LYS A 732 17.69 9.47 9.96
CA LYS A 732 18.03 10.82 10.41
C LYS A 732 17.57 11.08 11.84
N TRP A 733 16.38 10.61 12.23
CA TRP A 733 15.93 10.69 13.63
C TRP A 733 16.96 10.08 14.57
N PHE A 734 17.40 8.84 14.32
CA PHE A 734 18.39 8.19 15.17
C PHE A 734 19.75 8.89 15.15
N GLU A 735 20.19 9.38 13.99
CA GLU A 735 21.46 10.08 13.81
C GLU A 735 21.52 11.39 14.62
N CYS A 736 20.41 12.11 14.70
CA CYS A 736 20.31 13.43 15.34
C CYS A 736 19.84 13.37 16.81
N LEU A 737 19.47 12.18 17.30
CA LEU A 737 18.74 12.00 18.55
C LEU A 737 19.55 12.31 19.81
N LEU A 738 20.81 11.86 19.84
CA LEU A 738 21.60 11.71 21.07
C LEU A 738 22.87 12.52 21.07
#